data_AF-A0A9P1GK62-F1
#
_entry.id   AF-A0A9P1GK62-F1
#
_cell.length_a   1.000
_cell.length_b   1.000
_cell.length_c   1.000
_cell.angle_alpha   90.00
_cell.angle_beta   90.00
_cell.angle_gamma   90.00
#
_symmetry.space_group_name_H-M   'P 1'
#
loop_
_entity.id
_entity.type
_entity.pdbx_description
1 polymer ?
#
loop_
_entity_poly.entity_id
_entity_poly.type
_entity_poly.pdbx_seq_one_letter_code
_entity_poly.pdbx_strand_id
1 'polypeptide(L)'
;MACTNWKQEVERVMEVDSPITTKAEGVLKVLEEHKMLYKLKLVPSQLLVHPQNRSGGLLNVADMHAKGAAMHSIGFSFKKLSESIAFEIPISKKDLVFKANQSLSDLNSNMVARPSGTERYASISTSHTTAFLKSVQQGCRTPEEELSHNGFLNFESMCGKGGDLRKMVEEGWTWSIISPEVEEKLSGLPGFLQQALNSEHSVKSGANELEVAATIAAAFEQQESSSKDLKKAQATALASRPSCSDYINSVTQFVKQFSGGEKFPLLKLLQSISKQFAGTALLGQEFMELLVFTDFKNKQSTMPWIRMSLATCQMCSPKAYIKDGVSRFITPSDFTKLKQKAMLDKVKQAEELLEKGYELLHASPLTLDQQAHPMARYLTRLGLFLLNKESKGQEGKEYTSLANITDAFTAECFEMKQHGHLNARQAELAEESDDKEMPEALESCQDPIQIACKMFKLKVGSHYTHNGQVMKLTKVEKDSATLVYNPFFGSAVDHTLTHDDLKGIKPFTRPVPHLHSAADIAALYPSNAMVKEIARAKAQHLLYEKYLQTGEFDVVVSSMGHLFANADFKKGELTLLPFGDVAVVAKEKVAKTSVVLFLAGWRQEDQLVVSHTKCNFENATGCWSPFFWCKESKDDKEEKPNMTKATVKYDELTMPCIKNKEKVSLQRAGMDPSLVPTNLLVKDSGGQEYLKVQPSHPMIVKLVCKDEEEIFQKTKNASLSGSEQLKKLKAQLQSVIHKELDSYEANQDQPLFGDGQQPANKSKGKFIMAKASQCFETVVLDVEGTNVVCLVPPNDKFQEIMIQLNEDMLEAVFNFLAKDCKSTLENMAKRGYKRKQVGGED
;
A
#
# COMPACT_ATOMS: atom_id res chain seq x y z
N MET A 1 -28.43 -30.50 -36.93
CA MET A 1 -27.46 -29.63 -36.25
C MET A 1 -28.19 -29.01 -35.07
N ALA A 2 -27.92 -29.48 -33.85
CA ALA A 2 -28.60 -28.98 -32.66
C ALA A 2 -28.14 -27.54 -32.41
N CYS A 3 -29.09 -26.60 -32.37
CA CYS A 3 -28.83 -25.19 -32.07
C CYS A 3 -28.41 -25.12 -30.58
N THR A 4 -27.10 -25.18 -30.31
CA THR A 4 -26.59 -24.92 -28.96
C THR A 4 -27.00 -23.50 -28.58
N ASN A 5 -27.70 -23.37 -27.46
CA ASN A 5 -28.17 -22.08 -26.98
C ASN A 5 -26.97 -21.32 -26.43
N TRP A 6 -26.54 -20.24 -27.09
CA TRP A 6 -25.40 -19.40 -26.68
C TRP A 6 -25.42 -19.06 -25.19
N LYS A 7 -26.62 -18.92 -24.60
CA LYS A 7 -26.81 -18.67 -23.17
C LYS A 7 -26.24 -19.79 -22.30
N GLN A 8 -26.55 -21.04 -22.63
CA GLN A 8 -26.06 -22.22 -21.89
C GLN A 8 -24.55 -22.36 -21.99
N GLU A 9 -23.96 -21.92 -23.10
CA GLU A 9 -22.51 -21.95 -23.28
C GLU A 9 -21.82 -20.85 -22.48
N VAL A 10 -22.39 -19.64 -22.44
CA VAL A 10 -21.93 -18.56 -21.55
C VAL A 10 -22.03 -19.00 -20.08
N GLU A 11 -23.16 -19.59 -19.66
CA GLU A 11 -23.36 -20.10 -18.29
C GLU A 11 -22.31 -21.17 -17.95
N ARG A 12 -22.04 -22.12 -18.85
CA ARG A 12 -20.98 -23.12 -18.66
C ARG A 12 -19.59 -22.48 -18.50
N VAL A 13 -19.24 -21.49 -19.33
CA VAL A 13 -17.96 -20.77 -19.19
C VAL A 13 -17.88 -20.04 -17.85
N MET A 14 -18.99 -19.46 -17.38
CA MET A 14 -19.04 -18.80 -16.07
C MET A 14 -18.89 -19.77 -14.90
N GLU A 15 -19.37 -21.01 -15.04
CA GLU A 15 -19.27 -22.08 -14.03
C GLU A 15 -17.88 -22.72 -13.92
N VAL A 16 -17.09 -22.76 -15.00
CA VAL A 16 -15.72 -23.33 -14.97
C VAL A 16 -14.86 -22.61 -13.93
N ASP A 17 -14.07 -23.33 -13.15
CA ASP A 17 -13.11 -22.70 -12.22
C ASP A 17 -11.86 -22.23 -12.98
N SER A 18 -11.84 -20.95 -13.35
CA SER A 18 -10.74 -20.33 -14.10
C SER A 18 -10.58 -18.84 -13.74
N PRO A 19 -9.41 -18.21 -14.01
CA PRO A 19 -9.21 -16.78 -13.76
C PRO A 19 -10.27 -15.91 -14.44
N ILE A 20 -10.64 -14.79 -13.79
CA ILE A 20 -11.74 -13.91 -14.24
C ILE A 20 -11.54 -13.38 -15.67
N THR A 21 -10.30 -13.06 -16.04
CA THR A 21 -9.94 -12.60 -17.40
C THR A 21 -10.17 -13.70 -18.43
N THR A 22 -9.70 -14.92 -18.17
CA THR A 22 -9.91 -16.08 -19.05
C THR A 22 -11.41 -16.41 -19.22
N LYS A 23 -12.20 -16.26 -18.15
CA LYS A 23 -13.66 -16.39 -18.25
C LYS A 23 -14.27 -15.31 -19.15
N ALA A 24 -13.86 -14.05 -18.99
CA ALA A 24 -14.36 -12.96 -19.80
C ALA A 24 -14.01 -13.13 -21.28
N GLU A 25 -12.77 -13.49 -21.60
CA GLU A 25 -12.33 -13.83 -22.95
C GLU A 25 -13.17 -14.98 -23.53
N GLY A 26 -13.40 -16.04 -22.75
CA GLY A 26 -14.25 -17.16 -23.14
C GLY A 26 -15.69 -16.74 -23.42
N VAL A 27 -16.28 -15.89 -22.57
CA VAL A 27 -17.64 -15.36 -22.80
C VAL A 27 -17.69 -14.50 -24.06
N LEU A 28 -16.74 -13.58 -24.25
CA LEU A 28 -16.70 -12.73 -25.44
C LEU A 28 -16.56 -13.56 -26.72
N LYS A 29 -15.75 -14.63 -26.68
CA LYS A 29 -15.59 -15.57 -27.80
C LYS A 29 -16.89 -16.31 -28.12
N VAL A 30 -17.58 -16.84 -27.12
CA VAL A 30 -18.88 -17.52 -27.31
C VAL A 30 -19.89 -16.57 -27.92
N LEU A 31 -19.95 -15.32 -27.45
CA LEU A 31 -20.84 -14.30 -28.00
C LEU A 31 -20.47 -13.95 -29.45
N GLU A 32 -19.19 -13.87 -29.79
CA GLU A 32 -18.72 -13.61 -31.17
C GLU A 32 -19.08 -14.76 -32.11
N GLU A 33 -18.85 -16.01 -31.71
CA GLU A 33 -19.19 -17.23 -32.48
C GLU A 33 -20.70 -17.31 -32.78
N HIS A 34 -21.53 -16.87 -31.84
CA HIS A 34 -22.99 -16.83 -31.97
C HIS A 34 -23.53 -15.52 -32.56
N LYS A 35 -22.64 -14.61 -33.04
CA LYS A 35 -23.00 -13.30 -33.60
C LYS A 35 -23.77 -12.38 -32.65
N MET A 36 -23.61 -12.60 -31.35
CA MET A 36 -24.12 -11.75 -30.27
C MET A 36 -23.12 -10.66 -29.85
N LEU A 37 -21.89 -10.73 -30.36
CA LEU A 37 -20.88 -9.67 -30.29
C LEU A 37 -20.47 -9.29 -31.72
N TYR A 38 -20.42 -7.99 -32.01
CA TYR A 38 -20.00 -7.46 -33.31
C TYR A 38 -19.10 -6.23 -33.15
N LYS A 39 -18.29 -5.92 -34.17
CA LYS A 39 -17.41 -4.74 -34.17
C LYS A 39 -18.06 -3.59 -34.93
N LEU A 40 -18.06 -2.39 -34.34
CA LEU A 40 -18.64 -1.19 -34.96
C LEU A 40 -17.77 0.03 -34.67
N LYS A 41 -17.57 0.92 -35.66
CA LYS A 41 -16.91 2.21 -35.43
C LYS A 41 -17.93 3.19 -34.85
N LEU A 42 -17.68 3.72 -33.66
CA LEU A 42 -18.58 4.63 -32.95
C LEU A 42 -17.89 5.92 -32.56
N VAL A 43 -18.63 7.03 -32.63
CA VAL A 43 -18.23 8.33 -32.10
C VAL A 43 -18.73 8.52 -30.66
N PRO A 44 -18.05 9.33 -29.83
CA PRO A 44 -18.44 9.53 -28.43
C PRO A 44 -19.89 9.96 -28.21
N SER A 45 -20.48 10.72 -29.13
CA SER A 45 -21.88 11.19 -29.04
C SER A 45 -22.92 10.07 -29.10
N GLN A 46 -22.56 8.87 -29.58
CA GLN A 46 -23.47 7.72 -29.67
C GLN A 46 -23.48 6.84 -28.40
N LEU A 47 -22.60 7.14 -27.44
CA LEU A 47 -22.35 6.34 -26.25
C LEU A 47 -22.85 7.07 -24.99
N LEU A 48 -23.40 6.26 -24.08
CA LEU A 48 -23.62 6.58 -22.67
C LEU A 48 -22.75 5.66 -21.80
N VAL A 49 -22.74 5.88 -20.50
CA VAL A 49 -22.10 4.94 -19.56
C VAL A 49 -23.14 3.96 -19.03
N HIS A 50 -22.80 2.67 -19.03
CA HIS A 50 -23.71 1.64 -18.55
C HIS A 50 -23.94 1.75 -17.03
N PRO A 51 -25.18 1.62 -16.52
CA PRO A 51 -25.48 1.73 -15.09
C PRO A 51 -24.71 0.76 -14.19
N GLN A 52 -24.36 -0.43 -14.69
CA GLN A 52 -23.54 -1.39 -13.96
C GLN A 52 -22.03 -1.11 -14.05
N ASN A 53 -21.59 -0.05 -14.74
CA ASN A 53 -20.18 0.30 -14.81
C ASN A 53 -19.64 0.70 -13.41
N ARG A 54 -18.40 0.31 -13.10
CA ARG A 54 -17.78 0.46 -11.76
C ARG A 54 -18.70 -0.02 -10.63
N SER A 55 -19.26 -1.23 -10.76
CA SER A 55 -20.15 -1.83 -9.76
C SER A 55 -21.36 -0.94 -9.38
N GLY A 56 -21.94 -0.23 -10.35
CA GLY A 56 -23.04 0.72 -10.13
C GLY A 56 -22.61 2.17 -10.02
N GLY A 57 -21.30 2.44 -10.03
CA GLY A 57 -20.66 3.75 -9.94
C GLY A 57 -20.83 4.66 -11.15
N LEU A 58 -21.25 4.16 -12.32
CA LEU A 58 -21.14 4.87 -13.60
C LEU A 58 -19.69 5.31 -13.85
N LEU A 59 -19.36 6.57 -13.57
CA LEU A 59 -18.03 7.15 -13.67
C LEU A 59 -17.85 8.19 -12.57
N ASN A 60 -16.60 8.50 -12.26
CA ASN A 60 -16.26 9.62 -11.39
C ASN A 60 -15.96 10.85 -12.25
N VAL A 61 -16.72 11.93 -12.06
CA VAL A 61 -16.64 13.12 -12.92
C VAL A 61 -15.32 13.87 -12.70
N ALA A 62 -14.81 13.96 -11.47
CA ALA A 62 -13.53 14.59 -11.19
C ALA A 62 -12.37 13.81 -11.86
N ASP A 63 -12.36 12.49 -11.73
CA ASP A 63 -11.35 11.63 -12.36
C ASP A 63 -11.41 11.69 -13.90
N MET A 64 -12.62 11.80 -14.45
CA MET A 64 -12.84 11.99 -15.89
C MET A 64 -12.11 13.24 -16.40
N HIS A 65 -12.26 14.37 -15.70
CA HIS A 65 -11.59 15.63 -16.06
C HIS A 65 -10.08 15.57 -15.84
N ALA A 66 -9.62 15.04 -14.70
CA ALA A 66 -8.19 14.88 -14.42
C ALA A 66 -7.49 13.98 -15.47
N LYS A 67 -8.16 12.90 -15.91
CA LYS A 67 -7.68 12.05 -16.99
C LYS A 67 -7.66 12.80 -18.33
N GLY A 68 -8.67 13.60 -18.60
CA GLY A 68 -8.72 14.50 -19.76
C GLY A 68 -7.54 15.47 -19.81
N ALA A 69 -7.23 16.10 -18.67
CA ALA A 69 -6.11 17.00 -18.46
C ALA A 69 -4.77 16.31 -18.78
N ALA A 70 -4.54 15.13 -18.19
CA ALA A 70 -3.37 14.31 -18.49
C ALA A 70 -3.27 13.91 -19.98
N MET A 71 -4.38 13.53 -20.62
CA MET A 71 -4.40 13.22 -22.05
C MET A 71 -4.10 14.45 -22.91
N HIS A 72 -4.57 15.63 -22.53
CA HIS A 72 -4.28 16.88 -23.23
C HIS A 72 -2.81 17.30 -23.08
N SER A 73 -2.22 17.10 -21.89
CA SER A 73 -0.81 17.40 -21.61
C SER A 73 0.15 16.46 -22.36
N ILE A 74 -0.15 15.16 -22.41
CA ILE A 74 0.71 14.13 -23.04
C ILE A 74 0.43 13.99 -24.55
N GLY A 75 -0.77 14.34 -25.00
CA GLY A 75 -1.26 14.15 -26.36
C GLY A 75 -2.24 12.97 -26.50
N PHE A 76 -3.35 13.24 -27.18
CA PHE A 76 -4.39 12.25 -27.50
C PHE A 76 -3.90 11.25 -28.57
N SER A 77 -4.11 9.96 -28.33
CA SER A 77 -3.71 8.90 -29.27
C SER A 77 -4.61 7.68 -29.19
N PHE A 78 -5.04 7.15 -30.34
CA PHE A 78 -5.79 5.90 -30.43
C PHE A 78 -5.03 4.69 -29.85
N LYS A 79 -3.69 4.69 -29.94
CA LYS A 79 -2.83 3.58 -29.44
C LYS A 79 -2.86 3.42 -27.92
N LYS A 80 -3.34 4.43 -27.19
CA LYS A 80 -3.43 4.43 -25.72
C LYS A 80 -4.81 4.02 -25.21
N LEU A 81 -5.76 3.75 -26.10
CA LEU A 81 -7.07 3.23 -25.74
C LEU A 81 -6.96 1.76 -25.34
N SER A 82 -7.61 1.38 -24.25
CA SER A 82 -7.82 -0.01 -23.89
C SER A 82 -8.95 -0.62 -24.72
N GLU A 83 -9.15 -1.93 -24.58
CA GLU A 83 -10.24 -2.61 -25.25
C GLU A 83 -11.58 -1.93 -24.94
N SER A 84 -12.27 -1.50 -25.99
CA SER A 84 -13.48 -0.68 -25.90
C SER A 84 -14.71 -1.55 -26.14
N ILE A 85 -15.47 -1.81 -25.07
CA ILE A 85 -16.62 -2.70 -25.04
C ILE A 85 -17.84 -1.94 -24.54
N ALA A 86 -18.96 -2.10 -25.26
CA ALA A 86 -20.24 -1.50 -24.92
C ALA A 86 -21.38 -2.49 -25.19
N PHE A 87 -22.49 -2.30 -24.49
CA PHE A 87 -23.76 -2.98 -24.76
C PHE A 87 -24.64 -2.09 -25.61
N GLU A 88 -25.35 -2.66 -26.57
CA GLU A 88 -26.49 -2.00 -27.18
C GLU A 88 -27.64 -1.94 -26.18
N ILE A 89 -28.22 -0.76 -26.01
CA ILE A 89 -29.19 -0.49 -24.94
C ILE A 89 -30.52 -1.16 -25.30
N PRO A 90 -31.01 -2.13 -24.49
CA PRO A 90 -32.31 -2.72 -24.70
C PRO A 90 -33.43 -1.67 -24.57
N ILE A 91 -34.47 -1.77 -25.40
CA ILE A 91 -35.63 -0.85 -25.36
C ILE A 91 -36.23 -0.82 -23.95
N SER A 92 -36.31 -1.99 -23.31
CA SER A 92 -36.80 -2.19 -21.94
C SER A 92 -36.01 -1.43 -20.86
N LYS A 93 -34.74 -1.10 -21.12
CA LYS A 93 -33.83 -0.43 -20.17
C LYS A 93 -33.43 0.99 -20.60
N LYS A 94 -33.92 1.47 -21.75
CA LYS A 94 -33.53 2.77 -22.30
C LYS A 94 -33.74 3.90 -21.30
N ASP A 95 -34.93 4.02 -20.73
CA ASP A 95 -35.23 5.08 -19.75
C ASP A 95 -34.34 5.02 -18.52
N LEU A 96 -33.97 3.82 -18.07
CA LEU A 96 -33.11 3.62 -16.91
C LEU A 96 -31.68 4.11 -17.20
N VAL A 97 -31.11 3.74 -18.34
CA VAL A 97 -29.75 4.17 -18.75
C VAL A 97 -29.71 5.69 -18.97
N PHE A 98 -30.73 6.23 -19.64
CA PHE A 98 -30.83 7.66 -19.92
C PHE A 98 -30.99 8.48 -18.64
N LYS A 99 -31.89 8.09 -17.73
CA LYS A 99 -32.07 8.76 -16.44
C LYS A 99 -30.79 8.73 -15.62
N ALA A 100 -30.08 7.59 -15.55
CA ALA A 100 -28.84 7.47 -14.80
C ALA A 100 -27.75 8.45 -15.29
N ASN A 101 -27.56 8.57 -16.62
CA ASN A 101 -26.59 9.50 -17.20
C ASN A 101 -27.06 10.97 -17.11
N GLN A 102 -28.37 11.20 -17.23
CA GLN A 102 -28.97 12.54 -17.05
C GLN A 102 -28.76 13.03 -15.61
N SER A 103 -29.11 12.21 -14.61
CA SER A 103 -28.89 12.51 -13.20
C SER A 103 -27.42 12.76 -12.88
N LEU A 104 -26.49 11.98 -13.46
CA LEU A 104 -25.06 12.21 -13.30
C LEU A 104 -24.65 13.61 -13.80
N SER A 105 -25.17 14.06 -14.94
CA SER A 105 -24.90 15.40 -15.48
C SER A 105 -25.52 16.50 -14.61
N ASP A 106 -26.78 16.33 -14.19
CA ASP A 106 -27.51 17.30 -13.36
C ASP A 106 -26.82 17.53 -12.01
N LEU A 107 -26.43 16.46 -11.33
CA LEU A 107 -25.80 16.52 -10.01
C LEU A 107 -24.38 17.07 -10.02
N ASN A 108 -23.71 17.02 -11.18
CA ASN A 108 -22.37 17.57 -11.38
C ASN A 108 -22.41 18.86 -12.20
N SER A 109 -23.53 19.60 -12.17
CA SER A 109 -23.64 20.95 -12.73
C SER A 109 -23.14 21.05 -14.19
N ASN A 110 -23.50 20.06 -15.01
CA ASN A 110 -23.13 19.97 -16.42
C ASN A 110 -21.61 19.88 -16.69
N MET A 111 -20.85 19.32 -15.75
CA MET A 111 -19.44 18.95 -15.97
C MET A 111 -19.27 17.69 -16.83
N VAL A 112 -20.33 16.91 -17.01
CA VAL A 112 -20.39 15.77 -17.94
C VAL A 112 -21.57 15.96 -18.89
N ALA A 113 -21.37 15.57 -20.15
CA ALA A 113 -22.36 15.72 -21.21
C ALA A 113 -23.72 15.09 -20.86
N ARG A 114 -24.80 15.82 -21.14
CA ARG A 114 -26.16 15.27 -21.05
C ARG A 114 -26.42 14.26 -22.17
N PRO A 115 -27.26 13.24 -21.94
CA PRO A 115 -27.81 12.42 -23.01
C PRO A 115 -28.53 13.29 -24.05
N SER A 116 -28.21 13.07 -25.33
CA SER A 116 -28.79 13.77 -26.48
C SER A 116 -30.08 13.13 -26.99
N GLY A 117 -30.39 11.90 -26.56
CA GLY A 117 -31.54 11.12 -27.04
C GLY A 117 -31.20 10.20 -28.21
N THR A 118 -30.05 10.42 -28.85
CA THR A 118 -29.61 9.69 -30.05
C THR A 118 -28.72 8.48 -29.73
N GLU A 119 -28.31 8.34 -28.48
CA GLU A 119 -27.44 7.26 -28.02
C GLU A 119 -28.14 5.91 -28.10
N ARG A 120 -27.38 4.91 -28.56
CA ARG A 120 -27.84 3.52 -28.69
C ARG A 120 -26.99 2.54 -27.89
N TYR A 121 -25.83 2.97 -27.40
CA TYR A 121 -24.85 2.10 -26.78
C TYR A 121 -24.45 2.62 -25.40
N ALA A 122 -24.14 1.70 -24.49
CA ALA A 122 -23.73 1.99 -23.12
C ALA A 122 -22.39 1.29 -22.81
N SER A 123 -21.35 2.08 -22.53
CA SER A 123 -19.98 1.59 -22.34
C SER A 123 -19.76 0.98 -20.96
N ILE A 124 -19.01 -0.13 -20.92
CA ILE A 124 -18.51 -0.77 -19.70
C ILE A 124 -16.97 -0.73 -19.59
N SER A 125 -16.28 -0.35 -20.67
CA SER A 125 -14.85 -0.02 -20.66
C SER A 125 -14.60 1.27 -21.46
N THR A 126 -13.43 1.88 -21.24
CA THR A 126 -13.05 3.17 -21.84
C THR A 126 -14.03 4.33 -21.51
N SER A 127 -14.97 4.12 -20.58
CA SER A 127 -16.09 5.03 -20.28
C SER A 127 -15.65 6.45 -19.91
N HIS A 128 -14.61 6.65 -19.08
CA HIS A 128 -14.14 7.99 -18.72
C HIS A 128 -13.61 8.76 -19.93
N THR A 129 -12.86 8.09 -20.82
CA THR A 129 -12.30 8.74 -22.02
C THR A 129 -13.42 9.12 -22.97
N THR A 130 -14.37 8.22 -23.23
CA THR A 130 -15.53 8.50 -24.09
C THR A 130 -16.41 9.61 -23.53
N ALA A 131 -16.73 9.57 -22.24
CA ALA A 131 -17.54 10.58 -21.59
C ALA A 131 -16.85 11.95 -21.58
N PHE A 132 -15.52 12.00 -21.37
CA PHE A 132 -14.75 13.23 -21.46
C PHE A 132 -14.79 13.80 -22.89
N LEU A 133 -14.53 13.00 -23.92
CA LEU A 133 -14.56 13.43 -25.31
C LEU A 133 -15.94 13.96 -25.74
N LYS A 134 -17.02 13.31 -25.29
CA LYS A 134 -18.39 13.80 -25.47
C LYS A 134 -18.62 15.14 -24.76
N SER A 135 -18.06 15.31 -23.56
CA SER A 135 -18.14 16.55 -22.78
C SER A 135 -17.35 17.69 -23.42
N VAL A 136 -16.22 17.39 -24.05
CA VAL A 136 -15.46 18.36 -24.88
C VAL A 136 -16.30 18.81 -26.07
N GLN A 137 -16.97 17.88 -26.76
CA GLN A 137 -17.84 18.18 -27.90
C GLN A 137 -19.03 19.07 -27.53
N GLN A 138 -19.57 18.93 -26.31
CA GLN A 138 -20.69 19.74 -25.81
C GLN A 138 -20.27 21.01 -25.07
N GLY A 139 -18.97 21.27 -24.90
CA GLY A 139 -18.47 22.44 -24.18
C GLY A 139 -18.87 22.45 -22.69
N CYS A 140 -18.82 21.30 -22.03
CA CYS A 140 -19.19 21.16 -20.61
C CYS A 140 -18.26 21.97 -19.67
N ARG A 141 -18.73 22.24 -18.44
CA ARG A 141 -17.91 22.87 -17.40
C ARG A 141 -16.72 22.01 -17.03
N THR A 142 -15.58 22.62 -16.69
CA THR A 142 -14.38 21.91 -16.25
C THR A 142 -13.78 22.55 -15.00
N PRO A 143 -13.27 21.76 -14.04
CA PRO A 143 -12.54 22.28 -12.88
C PRO A 143 -11.03 22.42 -13.17
N GLU A 144 -10.55 21.95 -14.32
CA GLU A 144 -9.14 21.93 -14.67
C GLU A 144 -8.77 23.21 -15.43
N GLU A 145 -8.03 24.12 -14.79
CA GLU A 145 -7.67 25.43 -15.35
C GLU A 145 -6.95 25.31 -16.70
N GLU A 146 -6.13 24.27 -16.89
CA GLU A 146 -5.37 24.06 -18.13
C GLU A 146 -6.21 23.65 -19.34
N LEU A 147 -7.42 23.13 -19.11
CA LEU A 147 -8.40 22.79 -20.14
C LEU A 147 -9.45 23.88 -20.35
N SER A 148 -9.50 24.83 -19.41
CA SER A 148 -10.58 25.78 -19.26
C SER A 148 -10.41 26.98 -20.19
N HIS A 149 -11.49 27.30 -20.90
CA HIS A 149 -11.70 28.60 -21.53
C HIS A 149 -12.96 29.22 -20.90
N ASN A 150 -12.79 30.21 -20.03
CA ASN A 150 -13.87 30.84 -19.24
C ASN A 150 -14.69 29.84 -18.39
N GLY A 151 -14.06 28.79 -17.85
CA GLY A 151 -14.72 27.77 -17.02
C GLY A 151 -15.31 26.58 -17.79
N PHE A 152 -15.15 26.55 -19.12
CA PHE A 152 -15.72 25.51 -19.99
C PHE A 152 -14.65 24.85 -20.85
N LEU A 153 -14.89 23.59 -21.23
CA LEU A 153 -14.09 22.89 -22.23
C LEU A 153 -14.28 23.55 -23.59
N ASN A 154 -13.18 23.76 -24.33
CA ASN A 154 -13.22 24.35 -25.66
C ASN A 154 -12.55 23.41 -26.68
N PHE A 155 -13.36 22.80 -27.54
CA PHE A 155 -12.89 21.82 -28.52
C PHE A 155 -11.83 22.35 -29.47
N GLU A 156 -12.02 23.56 -30.01
CA GLU A 156 -11.10 24.16 -30.99
C GLU A 156 -9.74 24.50 -30.36
N SER A 157 -9.75 25.12 -29.18
CA SER A 157 -8.54 25.40 -28.39
C SER A 157 -7.76 24.12 -28.10
N MET A 158 -8.47 23.06 -27.69
CA MET A 158 -7.84 21.77 -27.37
C MET A 158 -7.24 21.07 -28.60
N CYS A 159 -7.84 21.23 -29.78
CA CYS A 159 -7.32 20.67 -31.03
C CYS A 159 -6.02 21.36 -31.50
N GLY A 160 -5.82 22.63 -31.14
CA GLY A 160 -4.66 23.43 -31.55
C GLY A 160 -3.29 22.89 -31.08
N LYS A 161 -3.27 22.07 -30.02
CA LYS A 161 -2.03 21.41 -29.52
C LYS A 161 -1.61 20.17 -30.33
N GLY A 162 -2.39 19.75 -31.33
CA GLY A 162 -2.11 18.56 -32.14
C GLY A 162 -2.57 17.23 -31.52
N GLY A 163 -2.24 16.12 -32.18
CA GLY A 163 -2.66 14.76 -31.78
C GLY A 163 -3.99 14.31 -32.40
N ASP A 164 -4.51 13.19 -31.91
CA ASP A 164 -5.69 12.52 -32.51
C ASP A 164 -7.05 13.05 -31.98
N LEU A 165 -7.09 14.09 -31.15
CA LEU A 165 -8.31 14.56 -30.47
C LEU A 165 -9.49 14.77 -31.43
N ARG A 166 -9.27 15.55 -32.50
CA ARG A 166 -10.31 15.83 -33.50
C ARG A 166 -10.86 14.54 -34.12
N LYS A 167 -9.95 13.63 -34.52
CA LYS A 167 -10.33 12.33 -35.09
C LYS A 167 -11.10 11.46 -34.08
N MET A 168 -10.69 11.45 -32.81
CA MET A 168 -11.38 10.67 -31.77
C MET A 168 -12.81 11.16 -31.53
N VAL A 169 -13.06 12.47 -31.65
CA VAL A 169 -14.39 13.07 -31.48
C VAL A 169 -15.25 12.93 -32.73
N GLU A 170 -14.70 13.24 -33.90
CA GLU A 170 -15.45 13.35 -35.16
C GLU A 170 -15.55 12.02 -35.91
N GLU A 171 -14.49 11.20 -35.90
CA GLU A 171 -14.45 9.94 -36.64
C GLU A 171 -14.69 8.71 -35.76
N GLY A 172 -14.36 8.81 -34.48
CA GLY A 172 -14.50 7.71 -33.52
C GLY A 172 -13.50 6.57 -33.73
N TRP A 173 -13.72 5.46 -33.04
CA TRP A 173 -12.89 4.25 -33.14
C TRP A 173 -13.73 2.97 -33.06
N THR A 174 -13.10 1.81 -33.26
CA THR A 174 -13.78 0.52 -33.26
C THR A 174 -14.10 0.05 -31.83
N TRP A 175 -15.34 -0.36 -31.62
CA TRP A 175 -15.88 -0.92 -30.38
C TRP A 175 -16.35 -2.36 -30.59
N SER A 176 -16.21 -3.18 -29.55
CA SER A 176 -16.93 -4.45 -29.39
C SER A 176 -18.32 -4.15 -28.84
N ILE A 177 -19.36 -4.42 -29.62
CA ILE A 177 -20.75 -4.20 -29.23
C ILE A 177 -21.43 -5.52 -28.96
N ILE A 178 -22.01 -5.63 -27.76
CA ILE A 178 -22.78 -6.79 -27.33
C ILE A 178 -24.27 -6.51 -27.58
N SER A 179 -24.94 -7.47 -28.21
CA SER A 179 -26.36 -7.43 -28.58
C SER A 179 -27.27 -7.17 -27.36
N PRO A 180 -28.38 -6.42 -27.51
CA PRO A 180 -29.29 -6.14 -26.40
C PRO A 180 -29.94 -7.41 -25.82
N GLU A 181 -30.10 -8.46 -26.65
CA GLU A 181 -30.65 -9.75 -26.22
C GLU A 181 -29.81 -10.40 -25.10
N VAL A 182 -28.50 -10.14 -25.09
CA VAL A 182 -27.58 -10.69 -24.09
C VAL A 182 -27.89 -10.11 -22.72
N GLU A 183 -28.06 -8.80 -22.62
CA GLU A 183 -28.36 -8.12 -21.36
C GLU A 183 -29.78 -8.42 -20.84
N GLU A 184 -30.72 -8.67 -21.75
CA GLU A 184 -32.08 -9.07 -21.40
C GLU A 184 -32.12 -10.49 -20.81
N LYS A 185 -31.32 -11.42 -21.36
CA LYS A 185 -31.29 -12.82 -20.89
C LYS A 185 -30.30 -13.09 -19.75
N LEU A 186 -29.25 -12.28 -19.63
CA LEU A 186 -28.18 -12.38 -18.63
C LEU A 186 -27.89 -10.99 -18.03
N SER A 187 -28.79 -10.49 -17.19
CA SER A 187 -28.73 -9.14 -16.61
C SER A 187 -27.52 -8.86 -15.72
N GLY A 188 -26.83 -9.89 -15.24
CA GLY A 188 -25.59 -9.76 -14.44
C GLY A 188 -24.32 -9.65 -15.28
N LEU A 189 -24.38 -9.97 -16.59
CA LEU A 189 -23.19 -10.07 -17.43
C LEU A 189 -22.42 -8.75 -17.63
N PRO A 190 -23.06 -7.57 -17.81
CA PRO A 190 -22.30 -6.33 -17.95
C PRO A 190 -21.45 -6.01 -16.71
N GLY A 191 -21.97 -6.27 -15.51
CA GLY A 191 -21.22 -6.11 -14.27
C GLY A 191 -20.02 -7.06 -14.17
N PHE A 192 -20.20 -8.33 -14.56
CA PHE A 192 -19.12 -9.32 -14.60
C PHE A 192 -18.00 -8.92 -15.59
N LEU A 193 -18.36 -8.57 -16.84
CA LEU A 193 -17.38 -8.17 -17.85
C LEU A 193 -16.65 -6.89 -17.42
N GLN A 194 -17.37 -5.93 -16.84
CA GLN A 194 -16.75 -4.72 -16.30
C GLN A 194 -15.73 -5.04 -15.20
N GLN A 195 -16.05 -5.96 -14.29
CA GLN A 195 -15.14 -6.40 -13.24
C GLN A 195 -13.88 -7.06 -13.83
N ALA A 196 -14.03 -7.89 -14.86
CA ALA A 196 -12.92 -8.54 -15.56
C ALA A 196 -12.01 -7.53 -16.26
N LEU A 197 -12.59 -6.57 -17.01
CA LEU A 197 -11.84 -5.54 -17.73
C LEU A 197 -11.09 -4.58 -16.77
N ASN A 198 -11.63 -4.37 -15.56
CA ASN A 198 -10.93 -3.62 -14.52
C ASN A 198 -9.74 -4.40 -13.92
N SER A 199 -9.78 -5.74 -13.90
CA SER A 199 -8.67 -6.54 -13.37
C SER A 199 -7.40 -6.41 -14.21
N GLU A 200 -7.50 -6.21 -15.52
CA GLU A 200 -6.36 -5.88 -16.38
C GLU A 200 -5.76 -4.50 -16.07
N HIS A 201 -6.62 -3.54 -15.67
CA HIS A 201 -6.22 -2.19 -15.28
C HIS A 201 -5.68 -2.08 -13.85
N SER A 202 -5.89 -3.08 -13.00
CA SER A 202 -5.39 -3.11 -11.61
C SER A 202 -3.87 -3.03 -11.49
N VAL A 203 -3.14 -3.32 -12.58
CA VAL A 203 -1.67 -3.10 -12.71
C VAL A 203 -1.30 -1.60 -12.75
N LYS A 204 -2.26 -0.68 -12.97
CA LYS A 204 -2.01 0.77 -13.08
C LYS A 204 -2.94 1.67 -12.24
N SER A 205 -4.16 1.23 -11.89
CA SER A 205 -5.07 1.91 -10.94
C SER A 205 -6.17 0.92 -10.51
N GLY A 206 -6.07 0.36 -9.31
CA GLY A 206 -7.01 -0.67 -8.82
C GLY A 206 -8.27 -0.09 -8.14
N ALA A 207 -9.31 -0.91 -8.03
CA ALA A 207 -10.59 -0.55 -7.40
C ALA A 207 -10.39 -0.11 -5.94
N ASN A 208 -11.14 0.92 -5.52
CA ASN A 208 -11.11 1.40 -4.14
C ASN A 208 -12.01 0.56 -3.21
N GLU A 209 -11.88 0.76 -1.90
CA GLU A 209 -12.57 -0.07 -0.89
C GLU A 209 -14.09 0.02 -0.99
N LEU A 210 -14.64 1.16 -1.42
CA LEU A 210 -16.07 1.31 -1.59
C LEU A 210 -16.59 0.59 -2.84
N GLU A 211 -15.82 0.57 -3.93
CA GLU A 211 -16.11 -0.24 -5.12
C GLU A 211 -16.03 -1.74 -4.81
N VAL A 212 -15.08 -2.14 -3.97
CA VAL A 212 -14.98 -3.52 -3.50
C VAL A 212 -16.17 -3.87 -2.61
N ALA A 213 -16.56 -2.98 -1.69
CA ALA A 213 -17.76 -3.15 -0.87
C ALA A 213 -19.03 -3.25 -1.75
N ALA A 214 -19.14 -2.42 -2.79
CA ALA A 214 -20.20 -2.46 -3.79
C ALA A 214 -20.26 -3.81 -4.52
N THR A 215 -19.10 -4.31 -4.93
CA THR A 215 -18.96 -5.58 -5.64
C THR A 215 -19.38 -6.75 -4.75
N ILE A 216 -18.98 -6.73 -3.46
CA ILE A 216 -19.41 -7.73 -2.47
C ILE A 216 -20.94 -7.67 -2.31
N ALA A 217 -21.53 -6.48 -2.18
CA ALA A 217 -22.98 -6.34 -2.04
C ALA A 217 -23.74 -6.84 -3.28
N ALA A 218 -23.29 -6.46 -4.49
CA ALA A 218 -23.90 -6.91 -5.74
C ALA A 218 -23.78 -8.43 -5.92
N ALA A 219 -22.61 -9.02 -5.63
CA ALA A 219 -22.40 -10.46 -5.68
C ALA A 219 -23.23 -11.20 -4.63
N PHE A 220 -23.54 -10.58 -3.49
CA PHE A 220 -24.45 -11.14 -2.49
C PHE A 220 -25.92 -11.05 -2.91
N GLU A 221 -26.35 -9.94 -3.52
CA GLU A 221 -27.71 -9.77 -4.04
C GLU A 221 -28.02 -10.71 -5.21
N GLN A 222 -27.00 -11.10 -5.98
CA GLN A 222 -27.12 -12.04 -7.10
C GLN A 222 -27.19 -13.52 -6.68
N GLN A 223 -26.87 -13.85 -5.43
CA GLN A 223 -26.96 -15.23 -4.94
C GLN A 223 -28.42 -15.65 -4.72
N GLU A 224 -28.71 -16.94 -4.92
CA GLU A 224 -30.02 -17.49 -4.59
C GLU A 224 -30.31 -17.32 -3.09
N SER A 225 -31.55 -16.93 -2.76
CA SER A 225 -31.96 -16.61 -1.39
C SER A 225 -31.67 -17.71 -0.36
N SER A 226 -31.68 -18.98 -0.77
CA SER A 226 -31.37 -20.15 0.06
C SER A 226 -29.87 -20.38 0.31
N SER A 227 -28.99 -19.68 -0.41
CA SER A 227 -27.53 -19.93 -0.43
C SER A 227 -26.67 -18.68 -0.19
N LYS A 228 -27.30 -17.56 0.20
CA LYS A 228 -26.66 -16.27 0.47
C LYS A 228 -25.51 -16.41 1.49
N ASP A 229 -24.30 -16.15 1.03
CA ASP A 229 -23.05 -16.19 1.79
C ASP A 229 -22.14 -15.01 1.40
N LEU A 230 -21.85 -14.16 2.39
CA LEU A 230 -20.93 -13.03 2.24
C LEU A 230 -19.50 -13.48 1.93
N LYS A 231 -19.08 -14.68 2.38
CA LYS A 231 -17.74 -15.20 2.04
C LYS A 231 -17.62 -15.56 0.57
N LYS A 232 -18.68 -16.09 -0.05
CA LYS A 232 -18.73 -16.33 -1.50
C LYS A 232 -18.70 -15.01 -2.28
N ALA A 233 -19.43 -14.01 -1.81
CA ALA A 233 -19.40 -12.68 -2.40
C ALA A 233 -18.02 -12.01 -2.28
N GLN A 234 -17.36 -12.17 -1.13
CA GLN A 234 -15.98 -11.73 -0.89
C GLN A 234 -15.00 -12.43 -1.85
N ALA A 235 -15.11 -13.75 -2.04
CA ALA A 235 -14.25 -14.49 -2.97
C ALA A 235 -14.43 -14.00 -4.42
N THR A 236 -15.67 -13.67 -4.80
CA THR A 236 -16.00 -13.09 -6.12
C THR A 236 -15.33 -11.73 -6.30
N ALA A 237 -15.33 -10.87 -5.28
CA ALA A 237 -14.62 -9.60 -5.32
C ALA A 237 -13.08 -9.79 -5.37
N LEU A 238 -12.55 -10.73 -4.57
CA LEU A 238 -11.12 -11.03 -4.50
C LEU A 238 -10.55 -11.56 -5.83
N ALA A 239 -11.36 -12.26 -6.63
CA ALA A 239 -10.96 -12.77 -7.95
C ALA A 239 -10.46 -11.66 -8.90
N SER A 240 -10.91 -10.42 -8.70
CA SER A 240 -10.45 -9.25 -9.47
C SER A 240 -9.15 -8.61 -8.97
N ARG A 241 -8.52 -9.18 -7.93
CA ARG A 241 -7.29 -8.69 -7.28
C ARG A 241 -7.32 -7.18 -6.95
N PRO A 242 -8.31 -6.72 -6.15
CA PRO A 242 -8.41 -5.31 -5.81
C PRO A 242 -7.21 -4.82 -4.98
N SER A 243 -6.94 -3.52 -4.98
CA SER A 243 -5.85 -2.89 -4.20
C SER A 243 -5.95 -3.15 -2.69
N CYS A 244 -7.15 -3.47 -2.19
CA CYS A 244 -7.40 -3.79 -0.80
C CYS A 244 -7.42 -5.30 -0.49
N SER A 245 -6.81 -6.14 -1.34
CA SER A 245 -6.83 -7.61 -1.17
C SER A 245 -6.33 -8.06 0.21
N ASP A 246 -5.25 -7.45 0.71
CA ASP A 246 -4.64 -7.81 2.00
C ASP A 246 -5.56 -7.58 3.21
N TYR A 247 -6.52 -6.66 3.10
CA TYR A 247 -7.45 -6.29 4.16
C TYR A 247 -8.92 -6.32 3.71
N ILE A 248 -9.24 -7.10 2.67
CA ILE A 248 -10.60 -7.25 2.13
C ILE A 248 -11.58 -7.78 3.19
N ASN A 249 -11.07 -8.49 4.20
CA ASN A 249 -11.84 -8.91 5.36
C ASN A 249 -12.44 -7.72 6.12
N SER A 250 -11.68 -6.63 6.28
CA SER A 250 -12.18 -5.39 6.92
C SER A 250 -13.29 -4.76 6.09
N VAL A 251 -13.13 -4.71 4.77
CA VAL A 251 -14.17 -4.23 3.84
C VAL A 251 -15.44 -5.10 3.94
N THR A 252 -15.28 -6.42 3.99
CA THR A 252 -16.39 -7.37 4.12
C THR A 252 -17.11 -7.22 5.47
N GLN A 253 -16.37 -7.00 6.56
CA GLN A 253 -16.96 -6.72 7.87
C GLN A 253 -17.71 -5.38 7.90
N PHE A 254 -17.19 -4.35 7.20
CA PHE A 254 -17.92 -3.09 7.02
C PHE A 254 -19.27 -3.33 6.33
N VAL A 255 -19.27 -4.07 5.22
CA VAL A 255 -20.49 -4.45 4.50
C VAL A 255 -21.43 -5.25 5.39
N LYS A 256 -20.92 -6.18 6.20
CA LYS A 256 -21.74 -7.00 7.09
C LYS A 256 -22.42 -6.19 8.20
N GLN A 257 -21.72 -5.22 8.78
CA GLN A 257 -22.14 -4.58 10.03
C GLN A 257 -22.79 -3.21 9.85
N PHE A 258 -22.43 -2.45 8.81
CA PHE A 258 -22.73 -1.02 8.72
C PHE A 258 -23.40 -0.59 7.40
N SER A 259 -23.79 -1.53 6.55
CA SER A 259 -24.38 -1.24 5.23
C SER A 259 -25.91 -1.07 5.22
N GLY A 260 -26.58 -1.31 6.34
CA GLY A 260 -28.04 -1.16 6.47
C GLY A 260 -28.87 -2.40 6.14
N GLY A 261 -28.29 -3.61 6.24
CA GLY A 261 -29.01 -4.89 6.08
C GLY A 261 -28.95 -5.46 4.67
N GLU A 262 -29.86 -6.41 4.35
CA GLU A 262 -29.79 -7.22 3.11
C GLU A 262 -29.87 -6.43 1.80
N LYS A 263 -30.46 -5.23 1.83
CA LYS A 263 -30.60 -4.37 0.63
C LYS A 263 -29.54 -3.27 0.55
N PHE A 264 -28.63 -3.22 1.52
CA PHE A 264 -27.48 -2.33 1.57
C PHE A 264 -27.80 -0.83 1.34
N PRO A 265 -28.87 -0.24 1.92
CA PRO A 265 -29.28 1.14 1.64
C PRO A 265 -28.20 2.17 2.00
N LEU A 266 -27.47 1.97 3.09
CA LEU A 266 -26.40 2.89 3.51
C LEU A 266 -25.20 2.79 2.56
N LEU A 267 -24.86 1.58 2.10
CA LEU A 267 -23.80 1.42 1.11
C LEU A 267 -24.18 2.04 -0.24
N LYS A 268 -25.44 1.89 -0.68
CA LYS A 268 -25.96 2.53 -1.91
C LYS A 268 -25.95 4.05 -1.79
N LEU A 269 -26.23 4.59 -0.60
CA LEU A 269 -26.05 6.02 -0.30
C LEU A 269 -24.57 6.42 -0.44
N LEU A 270 -23.62 5.72 0.20
CA LEU A 270 -22.19 6.02 0.05
C LEU A 270 -21.71 5.92 -1.40
N GLN A 271 -22.17 4.93 -2.16
CA GLN A 271 -21.88 4.85 -3.58
C GLN A 271 -22.36 6.10 -4.30
N SER A 272 -23.61 6.52 -4.07
CA SER A 272 -24.18 7.71 -4.70
C SER A 272 -23.42 8.99 -4.31
N ILE A 273 -22.96 9.09 -3.06
CA ILE A 273 -22.06 10.15 -2.59
C ILE A 273 -20.71 10.09 -3.31
N SER A 274 -20.12 8.89 -3.43
CA SER A 274 -18.82 8.68 -4.08
C SER A 274 -18.82 9.17 -5.54
N LYS A 275 -19.89 8.87 -6.27
CA LYS A 275 -20.07 9.31 -7.67
C LYS A 275 -20.05 10.84 -7.82
N GLN A 276 -20.48 11.57 -6.79
CA GLN A 276 -20.66 13.01 -6.83
C GLN A 276 -19.51 13.79 -6.17
N PHE A 277 -18.87 13.25 -5.12
CA PHE A 277 -17.93 14.01 -4.28
C PHE A 277 -16.54 13.39 -4.10
N ALA A 278 -16.40 12.07 -4.26
CA ALA A 278 -15.15 11.37 -3.97
C ALA A 278 -14.16 11.47 -5.15
N GLY A 279 -12.88 11.19 -4.91
CA GLY A 279 -11.88 10.93 -5.97
C GLY A 279 -11.45 9.45 -5.99
N THR A 280 -10.45 9.09 -6.80
CA THR A 280 -9.87 7.73 -6.83
C THR A 280 -9.09 7.31 -5.57
N ALA A 281 -8.95 8.17 -4.56
CA ALA A 281 -8.10 7.85 -3.40
C ALA A 281 -8.60 6.62 -2.64
N LEU A 282 -7.67 5.75 -2.25
CA LEU A 282 -7.93 4.64 -1.34
C LEU A 282 -8.22 5.19 0.06
N LEU A 283 -9.12 4.56 0.79
CA LEU A 283 -9.40 4.90 2.19
C LEU A 283 -8.22 4.51 3.09
N GLY A 284 -7.53 3.41 2.76
CA GLY A 284 -6.36 2.89 3.42
C GLY A 284 -6.69 1.81 4.47
N GLN A 285 -5.79 0.82 4.61
CA GLN A 285 -5.95 -0.30 5.54
C GLN A 285 -6.17 0.15 6.99
N GLU A 286 -5.28 1.00 7.52
CA GLU A 286 -5.34 1.46 8.91
C GLU A 286 -6.67 2.17 9.21
N PHE A 287 -7.13 3.01 8.28
CA PHE A 287 -8.42 3.68 8.42
C PHE A 287 -9.58 2.68 8.37
N MET A 288 -9.59 1.74 7.42
CA MET A 288 -10.66 0.75 7.30
C MET A 288 -10.77 -0.16 8.53
N GLU A 289 -9.63 -0.59 9.08
CA GLU A 289 -9.59 -1.37 10.32
C GLU A 289 -10.14 -0.56 11.50
N LEU A 290 -9.71 0.71 11.64
CA LEU A 290 -10.24 1.60 12.67
C LEU A 290 -11.74 1.86 12.49
N LEU A 291 -12.20 2.09 11.27
CA LEU A 291 -13.60 2.35 10.95
C LEU A 291 -14.49 1.19 11.39
N VAL A 292 -14.05 -0.04 11.15
CA VAL A 292 -14.83 -1.23 11.48
C VAL A 292 -14.73 -1.59 12.96
N PHE A 293 -13.50 -1.73 13.46
CA PHE A 293 -13.24 -2.38 14.75
C PHE A 293 -13.18 -1.41 15.94
N THR A 294 -13.31 -0.09 15.73
CA THR A 294 -13.33 0.86 16.85
C THR A 294 -14.58 0.72 17.70
N ASP A 295 -14.39 0.34 18.96
CA ASP A 295 -15.42 0.45 19.99
C ASP A 295 -15.52 1.90 20.52
N PHE A 296 -16.62 2.58 20.19
CA PHE A 296 -16.95 3.94 20.62
C PHE A 296 -17.47 4.02 22.06
N LYS A 297 -17.39 2.92 22.84
CA LYS A 297 -17.78 2.86 24.26
C LYS A 297 -19.24 3.24 24.52
N ASN A 298 -20.10 3.01 23.53
CA ASN A 298 -21.54 3.08 23.68
C ASN A 298 -22.14 1.67 23.75
N LYS A 299 -22.93 1.40 24.80
CA LYS A 299 -23.59 0.11 25.00
C LYS A 299 -24.85 -0.07 24.14
N GLN A 300 -25.42 1.01 23.63
CA GLN A 300 -26.72 1.02 22.94
C GLN A 300 -26.60 1.03 21.41
N SER A 301 -25.47 1.48 20.87
CA SER A 301 -25.27 1.60 19.43
C SER A 301 -23.82 1.34 19.08
N THR A 302 -23.60 0.68 17.95
CA THR A 302 -22.27 0.52 17.34
C THR A 302 -21.82 1.77 16.60
N MET A 303 -22.63 2.83 16.53
CA MET A 303 -22.38 4.08 15.80
C MET A 303 -22.21 3.90 14.27
N PRO A 304 -23.21 3.34 13.56
CA PRO A 304 -23.19 3.26 12.11
C PRO A 304 -23.10 4.63 11.44
N TRP A 305 -23.87 5.65 11.86
CA TRP A 305 -23.88 6.95 11.17
C TRP A 305 -22.57 7.73 11.33
N ILE A 306 -21.94 7.68 12.49
CA ILE A 306 -20.59 8.23 12.67
C ILE A 306 -19.60 7.53 11.75
N ARG A 307 -19.70 6.20 11.54
CA ARG A 307 -18.85 5.52 10.54
C ARG A 307 -19.13 6.00 9.13
N MET A 308 -20.39 6.16 8.76
CA MET A 308 -20.78 6.73 7.46
C MET A 308 -20.18 8.13 7.27
N SER A 309 -20.22 8.95 8.33
CA SER A 309 -19.65 10.29 8.35
C SER A 309 -18.14 10.28 8.18
N LEU A 310 -17.43 9.44 8.92
CA LEU A 310 -15.97 9.28 8.79
C LEU A 310 -15.58 8.74 7.41
N ALA A 311 -16.28 7.73 6.90
CA ALA A 311 -16.06 7.22 5.54
C ALA A 311 -16.25 8.32 4.50
N THR A 312 -17.32 9.11 4.61
CA THR A 312 -17.59 10.24 3.71
C THR A 312 -16.49 11.31 3.78
N CYS A 313 -16.03 11.69 4.97
CA CYS A 313 -14.92 12.63 5.13
C CYS A 313 -13.63 12.11 4.46
N GLN A 314 -13.33 10.82 4.63
CA GLN A 314 -12.15 10.18 4.05
C GLN A 314 -12.24 10.10 2.51
N MET A 315 -13.43 9.83 1.98
CA MET A 315 -13.72 9.83 0.53
C MET A 315 -13.63 11.24 -0.08
N CYS A 316 -14.13 12.24 0.63
CA CYS A 316 -14.16 13.64 0.21
C CYS A 316 -12.90 14.40 0.67
N SER A 317 -11.77 13.73 0.80
CA SER A 317 -10.56 14.37 1.31
C SER A 317 -9.96 15.38 0.31
N PRO A 318 -9.52 16.57 0.77
CA PRO A 318 -8.82 17.51 -0.10
C PRO A 318 -7.52 16.90 -0.66
N LYS A 319 -7.12 17.32 -1.88
CA LYS A 319 -5.91 16.82 -2.57
C LYS A 319 -4.65 16.87 -1.69
N ALA A 320 -4.52 17.90 -0.82
CA ALA A 320 -3.39 18.05 0.11
C ALA A 320 -3.24 16.92 1.14
N TYR A 321 -4.30 16.15 1.40
CA TYR A 321 -4.30 15.03 2.34
C TYR A 321 -4.26 13.66 1.68
N ILE A 322 -4.16 13.60 0.35
CA ILE A 322 -3.97 12.37 -0.41
C ILE A 322 -2.47 12.19 -0.63
N LYS A 323 -1.90 11.11 -0.08
CA LYS A 323 -0.49 10.76 -0.21
C LYS A 323 -0.37 9.36 -0.77
N ASP A 324 0.42 9.21 -1.83
CA ASP A 324 0.64 7.92 -2.50
C ASP A 324 -0.67 7.25 -2.95
N GLY A 325 -1.67 8.07 -3.35
CA GLY A 325 -3.00 7.57 -3.74
C GLY A 325 -3.90 7.13 -2.58
N VAL A 326 -3.46 7.29 -1.32
CA VAL A 326 -4.23 6.95 -0.11
C VAL A 326 -4.63 8.24 0.62
N SER A 327 -5.91 8.35 0.96
CA SER A 327 -6.40 9.42 1.82
C SER A 327 -5.84 9.28 3.24
N ARG A 328 -5.31 10.36 3.81
CA ARG A 328 -4.82 10.42 5.19
C ARG A 328 -5.45 11.58 5.97
N PHE A 329 -6.68 11.94 5.60
CA PHE A 329 -7.36 13.10 6.18
C PHE A 329 -7.84 12.84 7.61
N ILE A 330 -8.46 11.67 7.84
CA ILE A 330 -8.74 11.15 9.18
C ILE A 330 -7.58 10.25 9.60
N THR A 331 -7.10 10.46 10.83
CA THR A 331 -5.94 9.80 11.40
C THR A 331 -6.31 8.98 12.63
N PRO A 332 -5.46 8.04 13.10
CA PRO A 332 -5.74 7.26 14.31
C PRO A 332 -5.99 8.10 15.58
N SER A 333 -5.39 9.29 15.65
CA SER A 333 -5.64 10.25 16.73
C SER A 333 -7.08 10.73 16.79
N ASP A 334 -7.76 10.81 15.64
CA ASP A 334 -9.15 11.24 15.55
C ASP A 334 -10.08 10.19 16.16
N PHE A 335 -9.89 8.92 15.82
CA PHE A 335 -10.59 7.81 16.47
C PHE A 335 -10.34 7.79 17.98
N THR A 336 -9.10 8.05 18.40
CA THR A 336 -8.77 8.16 19.83
C THR A 336 -9.55 9.29 20.51
N LYS A 337 -9.69 10.45 19.87
CA LYS A 337 -10.49 11.59 20.37
C LYS A 337 -11.98 11.23 20.48
N LEU A 338 -12.55 10.59 19.46
CA LEU A 338 -13.98 10.22 19.46
C LEU A 338 -14.33 9.19 20.53
N LYS A 339 -13.37 8.37 20.98
CA LYS A 339 -13.55 7.37 22.05
C LYS A 339 -13.47 7.94 23.46
N GLN A 340 -13.08 9.20 23.62
CA GLN A 340 -12.94 9.82 24.94
C GLN A 340 -14.32 9.96 25.60
N LYS A 341 -14.39 9.66 26.90
CA LYS A 341 -15.64 9.76 27.67
C LYS A 341 -16.29 11.15 27.59
N ALA A 342 -15.47 12.21 27.53
CA ALA A 342 -15.92 13.60 27.39
C ALA A 342 -16.56 13.92 26.02
N MET A 343 -16.25 13.14 24.99
CA MET A 343 -16.80 13.31 23.64
C MET A 343 -18.04 12.46 23.39
N LEU A 344 -18.29 11.45 24.23
CA LEU A 344 -19.32 10.43 23.98
C LEU A 344 -20.72 11.01 23.80
N ASP A 345 -21.10 12.02 24.58
CA ASP A 345 -22.43 12.64 24.48
C ASP A 345 -22.59 13.46 23.19
N LYS A 346 -21.53 14.16 22.77
CA LYS A 346 -21.52 14.86 21.46
C LYS A 346 -21.58 13.90 20.29
N VAL A 347 -20.86 12.76 20.38
CA VAL A 347 -20.87 11.72 19.35
C VAL A 347 -22.26 11.08 19.24
N LYS A 348 -22.93 10.79 20.37
CA LYS A 348 -24.31 10.31 20.38
C LYS A 348 -25.28 11.31 19.76
N GLN A 349 -25.16 12.58 20.12
CA GLN A 349 -26.01 13.63 19.56
C GLN A 349 -25.84 13.73 18.03
N ALA A 350 -24.61 13.65 17.53
CA ALA A 350 -24.33 13.65 16.09
C ALA A 350 -24.86 12.39 15.39
N GLU A 351 -24.76 11.21 16.01
CA GLU A 351 -25.36 9.96 15.51
C GLU A 351 -26.88 10.09 15.33
N GLU A 352 -27.59 10.58 16.36
CA GLU A 352 -29.05 10.80 16.30
C GLU A 352 -29.46 11.84 15.26
N LEU A 353 -28.66 12.90 15.09
CA LEU A 353 -28.91 13.94 14.10
C LEU A 353 -28.78 13.40 12.67
N LEU A 354 -27.75 12.59 12.40
CA LEU A 354 -27.56 11.95 11.10
C LEU A 354 -28.67 10.96 10.78
N GLU A 355 -29.12 10.19 11.77
CA GLU A 355 -30.25 9.26 11.61
C GLU A 355 -31.53 10.01 11.22
N LYS A 356 -31.90 11.04 11.98
CA LYS A 356 -33.09 11.87 11.68
C LYS A 356 -32.97 12.59 10.34
N GLY A 357 -31.77 13.05 9.98
CA GLY A 357 -31.51 13.68 8.69
C GLY A 357 -31.73 12.71 7.52
N TYR A 358 -31.29 11.46 7.68
CA TYR A 358 -31.55 10.42 6.70
C TYR A 358 -33.04 10.06 6.60
N GLU A 359 -33.74 9.91 7.72
CA GLU A 359 -35.19 9.65 7.74
C GLU A 359 -35.98 10.75 7.01
N LEU A 360 -35.62 12.02 7.26
CA LEU A 360 -36.23 13.18 6.60
C LEU A 360 -36.07 13.14 5.07
N LEU A 361 -34.88 12.77 4.60
CA LEU A 361 -34.60 12.62 3.17
C LEU A 361 -35.30 11.39 2.59
N HIS A 362 -35.31 10.28 3.31
CA HIS A 362 -35.92 9.03 2.85
C HIS A 362 -37.44 9.13 2.74
N ALA A 363 -38.08 9.95 3.58
CA ALA A 363 -39.51 10.25 3.51
C ALA A 363 -39.88 11.20 2.35
N SER A 364 -38.91 11.75 1.63
CA SER A 364 -39.15 12.67 0.52
C SER A 364 -39.31 11.94 -0.83
N PRO A 365 -39.94 12.58 -1.85
CA PRO A 365 -40.04 12.01 -3.20
C PRO A 365 -38.72 12.09 -3.99
N LEU A 366 -37.62 12.52 -3.38
CA LEU A 366 -36.33 12.65 -4.03
C LEU A 366 -35.75 11.28 -4.38
N THR A 367 -35.05 11.21 -5.52
CA THR A 367 -34.26 10.02 -5.88
C THR A 367 -33.07 9.84 -4.93
N LEU A 368 -32.51 8.63 -4.86
CA LEU A 368 -31.35 8.35 -4.00
C LEU A 368 -30.17 9.29 -4.29
N ASP A 369 -29.88 9.57 -5.56
CA ASP A 369 -28.78 10.44 -5.93
C ASP A 369 -29.04 11.91 -5.52
N GLN A 370 -30.30 12.37 -5.58
CA GLN A 370 -30.70 13.68 -5.07
C GLN A 370 -30.65 13.77 -3.54
N GLN A 371 -30.98 12.68 -2.83
CA GLN A 371 -30.82 12.60 -1.37
C GLN A 371 -29.33 12.59 -0.98
N ALA A 372 -28.47 11.95 -1.77
CA ALA A 372 -27.05 11.82 -1.47
C ALA A 372 -26.32 13.16 -1.40
N HIS A 373 -26.71 14.16 -2.19
CA HIS A 373 -26.02 15.46 -2.21
C HIS A 373 -26.09 16.24 -0.88
N PRO A 374 -27.28 16.59 -0.33
CA PRO A 374 -27.36 17.25 0.97
C PRO A 374 -26.84 16.34 2.09
N MET A 375 -27.06 15.03 1.99
CA MET A 375 -26.59 14.08 2.99
C MET A 375 -25.06 14.00 3.06
N ALA A 376 -24.36 14.07 1.92
CA ALA A 376 -22.90 14.10 1.87
C ALA A 376 -22.33 15.31 2.61
N ARG A 377 -22.90 16.50 2.39
CA ARG A 377 -22.50 17.72 3.09
C ARG A 377 -22.77 17.60 4.59
N TYR A 378 -23.92 17.06 4.98
CA TYR A 378 -24.26 16.88 6.39
C TYR A 378 -23.33 15.89 7.11
N LEU A 379 -23.10 14.72 6.50
CA LEU A 379 -22.14 13.72 6.98
C LEU A 379 -20.73 14.31 7.13
N THR A 380 -20.27 15.09 6.14
CA THR A 380 -18.94 15.70 6.16
C THR A 380 -18.83 16.76 7.25
N ARG A 381 -19.78 17.71 7.32
CA ARG A 381 -19.77 18.81 8.30
C ARG A 381 -19.80 18.28 9.74
N LEU A 382 -20.70 17.35 10.05
CA LEU A 382 -20.79 16.77 11.40
C LEU A 382 -19.52 15.99 11.77
N GLY A 383 -18.96 15.21 10.84
CA GLY A 383 -17.70 14.49 11.06
C GLY A 383 -16.55 15.44 11.35
N LEU A 384 -16.38 16.48 10.52
CA LEU A 384 -15.29 17.45 10.69
C LEU A 384 -15.46 18.33 11.92
N PHE A 385 -16.70 18.69 12.28
CA PHE A 385 -16.99 19.42 13.51
C PHE A 385 -16.57 18.62 14.75
N LEU A 386 -16.92 17.33 14.83
CA LEU A 386 -16.47 16.48 15.94
C LEU A 386 -14.95 16.37 16.02
N LEU A 387 -14.27 16.42 14.87
CA LEU A 387 -12.82 16.33 14.79
C LEU A 387 -12.09 17.67 14.93
N ASN A 388 -12.79 18.81 14.94
CA ASN A 388 -12.22 20.17 14.84
C ASN A 388 -11.34 20.33 13.57
N LYS A 389 -11.84 19.85 12.44
CA LYS A 389 -11.14 19.85 11.14
C LYS A 389 -11.93 20.59 10.04
N GLU A 390 -12.93 21.40 10.41
CA GLU A 390 -13.84 22.06 9.48
C GLU A 390 -13.12 23.00 8.49
N SER A 391 -12.19 23.84 8.98
CA SER A 391 -11.36 24.70 8.14
C SER A 391 -10.42 23.93 7.19
N LYS A 392 -10.18 22.65 7.45
CA LYS A 392 -9.39 21.76 6.59
C LYS A 392 -10.25 20.96 5.62
N GLY A 393 -11.57 21.01 5.77
CA GLY A 393 -12.53 20.35 4.89
C GLY A 393 -12.63 21.03 3.54
N GLN A 394 -13.34 20.40 2.61
CA GLN A 394 -13.53 20.93 1.26
C GLN A 394 -14.28 22.27 1.21
N GLU A 395 -15.10 22.58 2.22
CA GLU A 395 -15.83 23.86 2.32
C GLU A 395 -15.01 24.97 2.99
N GLY A 396 -13.97 24.64 3.76
CA GLY A 396 -13.19 25.61 4.54
C GLY A 396 -14.01 26.43 5.55
N LYS A 397 -15.28 26.07 5.80
CA LYS A 397 -16.24 26.80 6.63
C LYS A 397 -16.34 26.17 8.00
N GLU A 398 -16.22 26.98 9.04
CA GLU A 398 -16.38 26.56 10.43
C GLU A 398 -17.81 26.86 10.92
N TYR A 399 -18.41 25.90 11.61
CA TYR A 399 -19.72 26.06 12.22
C TYR A 399 -19.57 26.25 13.74
N THR A 400 -20.39 27.13 14.32
CA THR A 400 -20.32 27.41 15.76
C THR A 400 -21.08 26.39 16.60
N SER A 401 -22.01 25.63 16.01
CA SER A 401 -22.80 24.62 16.70
C SER A 401 -23.36 23.53 15.77
N LEU A 402 -23.72 22.37 16.35
CA LEU A 402 -24.44 21.29 15.65
C LEU A 402 -25.80 21.76 15.10
N ALA A 403 -26.43 22.75 15.74
CA ALA A 403 -27.69 23.34 15.29
C ALA A 403 -27.49 24.06 13.95
N ASN A 404 -26.45 24.89 13.81
CA ASN A 404 -26.19 25.61 12.56
C ASN A 404 -25.85 24.68 11.39
N ILE A 405 -25.20 23.54 11.67
CA ILE A 405 -24.97 22.50 10.66
C ILE A 405 -26.30 21.89 10.19
N THR A 406 -27.22 21.66 11.14
CA THR A 406 -28.54 21.09 10.87
C THR A 406 -29.47 22.08 10.15
N ASP A 407 -29.40 23.37 10.48
CA ASP A 407 -30.12 24.43 9.78
C ASP A 407 -29.68 24.52 8.32
N ALA A 408 -28.37 24.50 8.08
CA ALA A 408 -27.80 24.50 6.73
C ALA A 408 -28.25 23.26 5.93
N PHE A 409 -28.22 22.07 6.55
CA PHE A 409 -28.72 20.85 5.94
C PHE A 409 -30.21 20.93 5.59
N THR A 410 -31.03 21.50 6.48
CA THR A 410 -32.48 21.64 6.26
C THR A 410 -32.79 22.59 5.10
N ALA A 411 -32.06 23.71 5.01
CA ALA A 411 -32.15 24.64 3.89
C ALA A 411 -31.76 23.97 2.56
N GLU A 412 -30.67 23.21 2.54
CA GLU A 412 -30.23 22.45 1.36
C GLU A 412 -31.25 21.36 0.97
N CYS A 413 -31.88 20.69 1.94
CA CYS A 413 -32.97 19.76 1.66
C CYS A 413 -34.17 20.44 1.00
N PHE A 414 -34.50 21.66 1.41
CA PHE A 414 -35.59 22.44 0.81
C PHE A 414 -35.22 22.88 -0.61
N GLU A 415 -34.01 23.41 -0.81
CA GLU A 415 -33.49 23.83 -2.12
C GLU A 415 -33.47 22.63 -3.10
N MET A 416 -32.99 21.47 -2.66
CA MET A 416 -32.98 20.25 -3.47
C MET A 416 -34.39 19.80 -3.86
N LYS A 417 -35.38 19.91 -2.95
CA LYS A 417 -36.79 19.62 -3.26
C LYS A 417 -37.39 20.60 -4.27
N GLN A 418 -37.01 21.87 -4.20
CA GLN A 418 -37.57 22.92 -5.03
C GLN A 418 -36.94 22.95 -6.44
N HIS A 419 -35.62 22.78 -6.53
CA HIS A 419 -34.86 22.99 -7.76
C HIS A 419 -34.29 21.70 -8.35
N GLY A 420 -34.29 20.58 -7.62
CA GLY A 420 -33.78 19.29 -8.07
C GLY A 420 -32.26 19.19 -8.16
N HIS A 421 -31.54 20.26 -7.79
CA HIS A 421 -30.09 20.35 -7.70
C HIS A 421 -29.71 21.35 -6.61
N LEU A 422 -28.47 21.28 -6.14
CA LEU A 422 -27.83 22.27 -5.27
C LEU A 422 -26.77 23.01 -6.07
N ASN A 423 -26.58 24.30 -5.81
CA ASN A 423 -25.56 25.08 -6.49
C ASN A 423 -24.17 24.41 -6.41
N ALA A 424 -23.48 24.38 -7.57
CA ALA A 424 -22.17 23.78 -7.74
C ALA A 424 -21.15 24.37 -6.77
N ARG A 425 -20.12 23.59 -6.41
CA ARG A 425 -18.91 24.06 -5.72
C ARG A 425 -18.35 25.32 -6.40
N GLN A 426 -18.70 26.47 -5.83
CA GLN A 426 -17.92 27.68 -5.93
C GLN A 426 -17.10 27.76 -4.64
N ALA A 427 -15.82 27.40 -4.75
CA ALA A 427 -14.83 28.15 -4.01
C ALA A 427 -14.80 29.54 -4.65
N GLU A 428 -15.81 30.35 -4.35
CA GLU A 428 -15.73 31.78 -4.58
C GLU A 428 -14.68 32.29 -3.59
N LEU A 429 -13.51 32.65 -4.13
CA LEU A 429 -12.83 33.85 -3.67
C LEU A 429 -13.93 34.88 -3.43
N ALA A 430 -14.03 35.36 -2.19
CA ALA A 430 -15.04 36.31 -1.78
C ALA A 430 -15.03 37.52 -2.74
N GLU A 431 -15.90 37.49 -3.74
CA GLU A 431 -16.47 38.67 -4.35
C GLU A 431 -17.83 38.87 -3.68
N GLU A 432 -18.03 40.10 -3.24
CA GLU A 432 -19.16 40.55 -2.47
C GLU A 432 -20.47 40.09 -3.11
N SER A 433 -21.32 39.43 -2.31
CA SER A 433 -22.69 39.11 -2.70
C SER A 433 -23.42 40.41 -3.05
N ASP A 434 -23.87 40.50 -4.30
CA ASP A 434 -24.90 41.45 -4.73
C ASP A 434 -26.20 41.05 -4.01
N ASP A 435 -26.50 41.76 -2.93
CA ASP A 435 -27.76 41.65 -2.21
C ASP A 435 -28.89 42.04 -3.18
N LYS A 436 -29.88 41.16 -3.35
CA LYS A 436 -31.12 41.55 -4.02
C LYS A 436 -31.82 42.61 -3.17
N GLU A 437 -31.63 43.87 -3.53
CA GLU A 437 -32.29 45.03 -2.91
C GLU A 437 -33.81 44.94 -3.04
N MET A 438 -34.49 45.02 -1.90
CA MET A 438 -35.89 45.49 -1.84
C MET A 438 -35.89 47.03 -1.80
N PRO A 439 -36.93 47.72 -2.30
CA PRO A 439 -36.98 49.18 -2.23
C PRO A 439 -36.94 49.65 -0.77
N GLU A 440 -35.97 50.51 -0.45
CA GLU A 440 -35.89 51.14 0.86
C GLU A 440 -37.00 52.19 1.06
N ALA A 441 -37.49 52.31 2.29
CA ALA A 441 -38.46 53.35 2.65
C ALA A 441 -37.82 54.74 2.47
N LEU A 442 -38.58 55.73 1.99
CA LEU A 442 -38.09 57.08 1.73
C LEU A 442 -37.41 57.73 2.95
N GLU A 443 -37.83 57.31 4.16
CA GLU A 443 -37.32 57.76 5.45
C GLU A 443 -35.89 57.26 5.73
N SER A 444 -35.51 56.04 5.30
CA SER A 444 -34.14 55.51 5.48
C SER A 444 -33.12 56.13 4.51
N CYS A 445 -33.60 56.77 3.43
CA CYS A 445 -32.78 57.51 2.47
C CYS A 445 -32.50 58.96 2.90
N GLN A 446 -32.99 59.39 4.07
CA GLN A 446 -32.86 60.77 4.56
C GLN A 446 -32.11 60.90 5.90
N ASP A 447 -31.76 59.79 6.56
CA ASP A 447 -31.00 59.79 7.82
C ASP A 447 -29.48 59.74 7.56
N PRO A 448 -28.72 60.82 7.82
CA PRO A 448 -27.28 60.90 7.55
C PRO A 448 -26.46 59.80 8.24
N ILE A 449 -26.91 59.32 9.42
CA ILE A 449 -26.20 58.29 10.17
C ILE A 449 -26.36 56.93 9.48
N GLN A 450 -27.56 56.61 9.02
CA GLN A 450 -27.84 55.36 8.31
C GLN A 450 -27.17 55.35 6.94
N ILE A 451 -27.18 56.50 6.24
CA ILE A 451 -26.51 56.66 4.96
C ILE A 451 -24.99 56.46 5.12
N ALA A 452 -24.36 57.10 6.10
CA ALA A 452 -22.92 56.93 6.34
C ALA A 452 -22.55 55.50 6.78
N CYS A 453 -23.37 54.88 7.65
CA CYS A 453 -23.15 53.49 8.06
C CYS A 453 -23.28 52.50 6.89
N LYS A 454 -24.25 52.70 5.99
CA LYS A 454 -24.43 51.85 4.80
C LYS A 454 -23.35 52.12 3.75
N MET A 455 -23.12 53.38 3.41
CA MET A 455 -22.17 53.80 2.37
C MET A 455 -20.73 53.36 2.66
N PHE A 456 -20.32 53.40 3.93
CA PHE A 456 -18.97 53.01 4.34
C PHE A 456 -18.92 51.67 5.10
N LYS A 457 -20.02 50.91 5.10
CA LYS A 457 -20.17 49.60 5.76
C LYS A 457 -19.68 49.62 7.23
N LEU A 458 -20.06 50.66 7.98
CA LEU A 458 -19.61 50.90 9.35
C LEU A 458 -20.50 50.21 10.38
N LYS A 459 -19.85 49.63 11.38
CA LYS A 459 -20.49 48.94 12.51
C LYS A 459 -19.87 49.41 13.81
N VAL A 460 -20.65 50.18 14.57
CA VAL A 460 -20.25 50.68 15.89
C VAL A 460 -19.82 49.52 16.79
N GLY A 461 -18.70 49.70 17.49
CA GLY A 461 -18.04 48.69 18.31
C GLY A 461 -16.99 47.84 17.59
N SER A 462 -16.89 47.93 16.26
CA SER A 462 -15.92 47.19 15.45
C SER A 462 -14.59 47.93 15.29
N HIS A 463 -13.53 47.21 14.91
CA HIS A 463 -12.20 47.77 14.71
C HIS A 463 -11.94 48.06 13.24
N TYR A 464 -11.31 49.20 12.98
CA TYR A 464 -10.94 49.69 11.66
C TYR A 464 -9.48 50.10 11.65
N THR A 465 -8.88 50.08 10.48
CA THR A 465 -7.51 50.55 10.23
C THR A 465 -7.54 51.84 9.45
N HIS A 466 -6.85 52.85 9.99
CA HIS A 466 -6.67 54.15 9.37
C HIS A 466 -5.24 54.61 9.63
N ASN A 467 -4.50 55.02 8.58
CA ASN A 467 -3.11 55.46 8.66
C ASN A 467 -2.18 54.50 9.44
N GLY A 468 -2.41 53.19 9.31
CA GLY A 468 -1.60 52.15 9.96
C GLY A 468 -1.94 51.86 11.43
N GLN A 469 -2.92 52.55 12.02
CA GLN A 469 -3.38 52.33 13.39
C GLN A 469 -4.69 51.55 13.42
N VAL A 470 -4.83 50.64 14.39
CA VAL A 470 -6.07 49.88 14.63
C VAL A 470 -6.91 50.63 15.67
N MET A 471 -8.07 51.14 15.28
CA MET A 471 -8.94 51.98 16.09
C MET A 471 -10.33 51.35 16.22
N LYS A 472 -10.97 51.52 17.37
CA LYS A 472 -12.34 51.03 17.61
C LYS A 472 -13.34 52.14 17.33
N LEU A 473 -14.29 51.90 16.43
CA LEU A 473 -15.39 52.83 16.20
C LEU A 473 -16.33 52.83 17.41
N THR A 474 -16.48 53.97 18.10
CA THR A 474 -17.31 54.06 19.31
C THR A 474 -18.63 54.79 19.07
N LYS A 475 -18.65 55.79 18.19
CA LYS A 475 -19.85 56.58 17.88
C LYS A 475 -19.86 57.02 16.41
N VAL A 476 -21.05 57.14 15.84
CA VAL A 476 -21.30 57.79 14.54
C VAL A 476 -22.32 58.88 14.78
N GLU A 477 -21.98 60.11 14.39
CA GLU A 477 -22.77 61.32 14.53
C GLU A 477 -23.21 61.82 13.15
N LYS A 478 -23.98 62.92 13.12
CA LYS A 478 -24.66 63.41 11.92
C LYS A 478 -23.71 63.80 10.78
N ASP A 479 -22.48 64.20 11.11
CA ASP A 479 -21.45 64.70 10.18
C ASP A 479 -20.06 64.08 10.40
N SER A 480 -19.89 63.28 11.46
CA SER A 480 -18.61 62.69 11.84
C SER A 480 -18.73 61.33 12.51
N ALA A 481 -17.63 60.61 12.69
CA ALA A 481 -17.57 59.38 13.45
C ALA A 481 -16.33 59.38 14.36
N THR A 482 -16.49 58.89 15.59
CA THR A 482 -15.42 58.84 16.59
C THR A 482 -14.83 57.43 16.64
N LEU A 483 -13.53 57.33 16.38
CA LEU A 483 -12.74 56.13 16.54
C LEU A 483 -11.72 56.31 17.66
N VAL A 484 -11.58 55.31 18.54
CA VAL A 484 -10.64 55.34 19.66
C VAL A 484 -9.44 54.48 19.33
N TYR A 485 -8.25 55.09 19.30
CA TYR A 485 -6.97 54.41 19.20
C TYR A 485 -6.40 54.14 20.59
N ASN A 486 -6.11 52.87 20.88
CA ASN A 486 -5.46 52.46 22.12
C ASN A 486 -4.01 52.03 21.81
N PRO A 487 -3.00 52.90 22.01
CA PRO A 487 -1.62 52.50 21.81
C PRO A 487 -1.20 51.46 22.86
N PHE A 488 -0.20 50.64 22.54
CA PHE A 488 0.37 49.69 23.49
C PHE A 488 0.96 50.35 24.74
N PHE A 489 1.41 51.59 24.58
CA PHE A 489 2.01 52.40 25.63
C PHE A 489 1.36 53.80 25.57
N GLY A 490 0.84 54.27 26.71
CA GLY A 490 0.17 55.56 26.81
C GLY A 490 -1.35 55.44 26.96
N SER A 491 -2.03 56.58 26.87
CA SER A 491 -3.48 56.70 27.05
C SER A 491 -4.23 56.57 25.72
N ALA A 492 -5.52 56.18 25.80
CA ALA A 492 -6.43 56.17 24.67
C ALA A 492 -6.54 57.56 24.01
N VAL A 493 -6.57 57.60 22.67
CA VAL A 493 -6.72 58.82 21.87
C VAL A 493 -7.97 58.70 21.01
N ASP A 494 -8.85 59.70 21.12
CA ASP A 494 -10.07 59.79 20.31
C ASP A 494 -9.78 60.52 19.00
N HIS A 495 -10.16 59.91 17.88
CA HIS A 495 -10.09 60.48 16.53
C HIS A 495 -11.49 60.67 15.99
N THR A 496 -11.88 61.93 15.78
CA THR A 496 -13.13 62.27 15.09
C THR A 496 -12.84 62.49 13.61
N LEU A 497 -13.41 61.64 12.75
CA LEU A 497 -13.29 61.74 11.30
C LEU A 497 -14.58 62.26 10.71
N THR A 498 -14.50 63.17 9.74
CA THR A 498 -15.68 63.60 8.97
C THR A 498 -16.15 62.47 8.05
N HIS A 499 -17.41 62.50 7.60
CA HIS A 499 -17.92 61.46 6.69
C HIS A 499 -17.11 61.32 5.40
N ASP A 500 -16.49 62.40 4.90
CA ASP A 500 -15.63 62.33 3.71
C ASP A 500 -14.33 61.54 3.96
N ASP A 501 -13.77 61.66 5.17
CA ASP A 501 -12.55 60.96 5.58
C ASP A 501 -12.79 59.47 5.88
N LEU A 502 -14.05 59.05 6.03
CA LEU A 502 -14.43 57.63 6.24
C LEU A 502 -14.23 56.76 4.99
N LYS A 503 -13.94 57.34 3.82
CA LYS A 503 -13.47 56.57 2.65
C LYS A 503 -12.11 55.92 2.87
N GLY A 504 -11.29 56.48 3.77
CA GLY A 504 -9.91 56.02 4.01
C GLY A 504 -9.79 54.86 5.00
N ILE A 505 -10.86 54.48 5.69
CA ILE A 505 -10.82 53.46 6.75
C ILE A 505 -11.13 52.05 6.22
N LYS A 506 -10.39 51.05 6.69
CA LYS A 506 -10.53 49.64 6.27
C LYS A 506 -10.91 48.73 7.44
N PRO A 507 -11.83 47.76 7.30
CA PRO A 507 -12.20 46.85 8.39
C PRO A 507 -10.98 46.06 8.89
N PHE A 508 -10.82 45.93 10.21
CA PHE A 508 -9.79 45.09 10.82
C PHE A 508 -10.40 43.82 11.42
N THR A 509 -10.18 42.68 10.77
CA THR A 509 -10.81 41.38 11.11
C THR A 509 -9.89 40.42 11.83
N ARG A 510 -8.62 40.78 12.05
CA ARG A 510 -7.63 39.97 12.78
C ARG A 510 -7.74 40.21 14.29
N PRO A 511 -7.19 39.32 15.15
CA PRO A 511 -7.10 39.58 16.58
C PRO A 511 -6.41 40.92 16.85
N VAL A 512 -6.98 41.71 17.75
CA VAL A 512 -6.42 43.03 18.09
C VAL A 512 -5.01 42.82 18.66
N PRO A 513 -4.01 43.57 18.15
CA PRO A 513 -2.66 43.47 18.69
C PRO A 513 -2.67 43.70 20.21
N HIS A 514 -1.93 42.89 20.98
CA HIS A 514 -1.74 43.05 22.43
C HIS A 514 -0.30 42.70 22.84
N LEU A 515 0.12 43.16 24.02
CA LEU A 515 1.41 42.78 24.62
C LEU A 515 1.25 41.49 25.42
N HIS A 516 2.18 40.55 25.25
CA HIS A 516 2.28 39.37 26.11
C HIS A 516 2.96 39.74 27.45
N SER A 517 2.58 39.05 28.53
CA SER A 517 3.21 39.31 29.83
C SER A 517 4.66 38.81 29.86
N ALA A 518 5.50 39.44 30.68
CA ALA A 518 6.88 38.98 30.88
C ALA A 518 6.93 37.53 31.43
N ALA A 519 5.91 37.12 32.19
CA ALA A 519 5.78 35.77 32.69
C ALA A 519 5.51 34.75 31.56
N ASP A 520 4.62 35.09 30.61
CA ASP A 520 4.32 34.22 29.46
C ASP A 520 5.56 34.05 28.58
N ILE A 521 6.33 35.12 28.36
CA ILE A 521 7.57 35.08 27.58
C ILE A 521 8.63 34.25 28.31
N ALA A 522 8.81 34.46 29.62
CA ALA A 522 9.76 33.69 30.42
C ALA A 522 9.43 32.19 30.44
N ALA A 523 8.14 31.82 30.46
CA ALA A 523 7.70 30.43 30.43
C ALA A 523 8.05 29.68 29.13
N LEU A 524 8.42 30.40 28.06
CA LEU A 524 8.83 29.81 26.79
C LEU A 524 10.32 29.40 26.78
N TYR A 525 11.10 29.76 27.81
CA TYR A 525 12.54 29.50 27.88
C TYR A 525 12.96 28.67 29.11
N PRO A 526 13.77 27.60 28.93
CA PRO A 526 14.09 26.95 27.67
C PRO A 526 12.87 26.20 27.12
N SER A 527 12.71 26.21 25.79
CA SER A 527 11.61 25.49 25.13
C SER A 527 11.62 24.01 25.52
N ASN A 528 10.47 23.49 25.95
CA ASN A 528 10.31 22.06 26.26
C ASN A 528 10.72 21.18 25.08
N ALA A 529 10.53 21.63 23.83
CA ALA A 529 10.97 20.90 22.64
C ALA A 529 12.50 20.76 22.58
N MET A 530 13.24 21.83 22.92
CA MET A 530 14.70 21.81 22.96
C MET A 530 15.23 20.93 24.09
N VAL A 531 14.59 20.96 25.26
CA VAL A 531 14.96 20.08 26.39
C VAL A 531 14.80 18.60 26.01
N LYS A 532 13.73 18.25 25.29
CA LYS A 532 13.51 16.89 24.77
C LYS A 532 14.57 16.48 23.74
N GLU A 533 14.91 17.38 22.82
CA GLU A 533 15.89 17.09 21.77
C GLU A 533 17.30 16.90 22.34
N ILE A 534 17.70 17.69 23.34
CA ILE A 534 18.99 17.52 24.03
C ILE A 534 19.06 16.14 24.71
N ALA A 535 18.01 15.72 25.40
CA ALA A 535 17.97 14.40 26.06
C ALA A 535 18.05 13.25 25.04
N ARG A 536 17.32 13.36 23.93
CA ARG A 536 17.37 12.39 22.81
C ARG A 536 18.78 12.30 22.23
N ALA A 537 19.41 13.44 21.94
CA ALA A 537 20.75 13.51 21.39
C ALA A 537 21.80 12.92 22.35
N LYS A 538 21.72 13.23 23.66
CA LYS A 538 22.60 12.65 24.69
C LYS A 538 22.45 11.13 24.75
N ALA A 539 21.23 10.62 24.74
CA ALA A 539 20.97 9.18 24.76
C ALA A 539 21.45 8.47 23.49
N GLN A 540 21.25 9.06 22.30
CA GLN A 540 21.77 8.54 21.03
C GLN A 540 23.29 8.44 21.05
N HIS A 541 23.97 9.48 21.55
CA HIS A 541 25.42 9.52 21.62
C HIS A 541 25.98 8.43 22.56
N LEU A 542 25.45 8.34 23.78
CA LEU A 542 25.87 7.35 24.77
C LEU A 542 25.59 5.91 24.31
N LEU A 543 24.47 5.67 23.62
CA LEU A 543 24.16 4.37 23.01
C LEU A 543 25.20 3.98 21.96
N TYR A 544 25.51 4.90 21.05
CA TYR A 544 26.47 4.65 19.97
C TYR A 544 27.88 4.41 20.51
N GLU A 545 28.33 5.22 21.46
CA GLU A 545 29.64 5.04 22.09
C GLU A 545 29.75 3.68 22.79
N LYS A 546 28.71 3.26 23.53
CA LYS A 546 28.73 1.94 24.17
C LYS A 546 28.66 0.80 23.16
N TYR A 547 27.93 0.98 22.07
CA TYR A 547 27.88 -0.01 20.98
C TYR A 547 29.28 -0.23 20.39
N LEU A 548 30.01 0.85 20.08
CA LEU A 548 31.40 0.76 19.58
C LEU A 548 32.36 0.09 20.58
N GLN A 549 32.23 0.37 21.89
CA GLN A 549 33.04 -0.30 22.92
C GLN A 549 32.74 -1.80 23.06
N THR A 550 31.52 -2.21 22.76
CA THR A 550 31.12 -3.62 22.87
C THR A 550 31.70 -4.45 21.72
N GLY A 551 31.96 -3.80 20.57
CA GLY A 551 32.52 -4.42 19.39
C GLY A 551 31.49 -5.21 18.58
N GLU A 552 31.91 -5.67 17.41
CA GLU A 552 31.12 -6.56 16.57
C GLU A 552 31.37 -8.02 16.99
N PHE A 553 30.29 -8.80 17.06
CA PHE A 553 30.37 -10.23 17.31
C PHE A 553 30.23 -10.98 15.98
N ASP A 554 30.98 -12.07 15.84
CA ASP A 554 30.92 -12.94 14.67
C ASP A 554 29.62 -13.77 14.69
N VAL A 555 28.57 -13.18 14.07
CA VAL A 555 27.22 -13.74 13.98
C VAL A 555 26.73 -13.66 12.54
N VAL A 556 25.93 -14.64 12.14
CA VAL A 556 25.37 -14.77 10.78
C VAL A 556 23.86 -14.89 10.81
N VAL A 557 23.21 -14.50 9.72
CA VAL A 557 21.75 -14.46 9.59
C VAL A 557 21.32 -15.29 8.40
N SER A 558 20.32 -16.15 8.59
CA SER A 558 19.73 -16.89 7.47
C SER A 558 18.71 -16.06 6.70
N SER A 559 18.41 -16.47 5.46
CA SER A 559 17.30 -15.94 4.66
C SER A 559 15.93 -16.04 5.35
N MET A 560 15.78 -16.96 6.31
CA MET A 560 14.57 -17.12 7.13
C MET A 560 14.58 -16.25 8.40
N GLY A 561 15.59 -15.40 8.57
CA GLY A 561 15.77 -14.49 9.68
C GLY A 561 16.02 -15.16 11.02
N HIS A 562 16.84 -16.22 11.01
CA HIS A 562 17.43 -16.80 12.21
C HIS A 562 18.86 -16.27 12.40
N LEU A 563 19.21 -15.97 13.65
CA LEU A 563 20.54 -15.50 14.04
C LEU A 563 21.37 -16.65 14.61
N PHE A 564 22.58 -16.83 14.09
CA PHE A 564 23.51 -17.87 14.52
C PHE A 564 24.86 -17.26 14.92
N ALA A 565 25.54 -17.90 15.87
CA ALA A 565 26.92 -17.60 16.18
C ALA A 565 27.85 -18.30 15.17
N ASN A 566 28.82 -17.56 14.63
CA ASN A 566 29.82 -18.09 13.71
C ASN A 566 31.18 -18.33 14.41
N ALA A 567 31.27 -18.01 15.71
CA ALA A 567 32.39 -18.31 16.58
C ALA A 567 31.93 -18.91 17.92
N ASP A 568 32.87 -19.48 18.67
CA ASP A 568 32.64 -19.93 20.04
C ASP A 568 32.64 -18.73 21.00
N PHE A 569 31.62 -18.64 21.86
CA PHE A 569 31.50 -17.61 22.89
C PHE A 569 31.38 -18.22 24.28
N LYS A 570 32.18 -17.73 25.24
CA LYS A 570 32.04 -18.09 26.66
C LYS A 570 30.73 -17.53 27.22
N LYS A 571 30.27 -18.10 28.32
CA LYS A 571 29.07 -17.63 29.03
C LYS A 571 29.15 -16.13 29.33
N GLY A 572 28.18 -15.36 28.86
CA GLY A 572 28.06 -13.91 29.04
C GLY A 572 28.95 -13.04 28.15
N GLU A 573 29.79 -13.64 27.30
CA GLU A 573 30.69 -12.93 26.38
C GLU A 573 29.91 -12.29 25.23
N LEU A 574 28.91 -12.99 24.69
CA LEU A 574 28.05 -12.48 23.63
C LEU A 574 26.99 -11.56 24.24
N THR A 575 27.24 -10.25 24.21
CA THR A 575 26.32 -9.22 24.73
C THR A 575 25.80 -8.33 23.61
N LEU A 576 24.59 -8.60 23.15
CA LEU A 576 23.95 -7.85 22.07
C LEU A 576 23.27 -6.61 22.64
N LEU A 577 23.63 -5.43 22.11
CA LEU A 577 22.99 -4.15 22.42
C LEU A 577 22.07 -3.72 21.28
N PRO A 578 20.93 -3.07 21.58
CA PRO A 578 20.09 -2.48 20.56
C PRO A 578 20.85 -1.36 19.85
N PHE A 579 20.69 -1.27 18.53
CA PHE A 579 21.28 -0.19 17.74
C PHE A 579 20.28 0.33 16.71
N GLY A 580 20.17 1.65 16.61
CA GLY A 580 19.19 2.34 15.77
C GLY A 580 18.91 3.77 16.25
N ASP A 581 17.85 4.36 15.70
CA ASP A 581 17.44 5.74 16.01
C ASP A 581 16.68 5.80 17.34
N VAL A 582 17.11 6.73 18.22
CA VAL A 582 16.48 7.06 19.49
C VAL A 582 15.43 8.14 19.25
N ALA A 583 14.18 7.84 19.61
CA ALA A 583 13.06 8.76 19.58
C ALA A 583 12.51 9.04 20.98
N VAL A 584 11.98 10.24 21.20
CA VAL A 584 11.23 10.59 22.41
C VAL A 584 9.76 10.25 22.19
N VAL A 585 9.22 9.32 22.97
CA VAL A 585 7.85 8.83 22.83
C VAL A 585 7.12 8.99 24.16
N ALA A 586 5.93 9.59 24.16
CA ALA A 586 5.10 9.67 25.36
C ALA A 586 4.85 8.27 25.93
N LYS A 587 4.98 8.10 27.26
CA LYS A 587 4.92 6.81 27.97
C LYS A 587 3.69 5.97 27.59
N GLU A 588 2.55 6.62 27.35
CA GLU A 588 1.28 5.99 26.96
C GLU A 588 1.30 5.34 25.57
N LYS A 589 2.20 5.79 24.69
CA LYS A 589 2.35 5.32 23.30
C LYS A 589 3.48 4.30 23.13
N VAL A 590 4.21 3.98 24.19
CA VAL A 590 5.30 3.00 24.16
C VAL A 590 4.70 1.60 24.14
N ALA A 591 4.99 0.82 23.09
CA ALA A 591 4.53 -0.57 22.99
C ALA A 591 5.26 -1.46 24.00
N LYS A 592 4.64 -2.56 24.43
CA LYS A 592 5.27 -3.53 25.36
C LYS A 592 6.55 -4.15 24.79
N THR A 593 6.67 -4.20 23.46
CA THR A 593 7.83 -4.74 22.73
C THR A 593 8.89 -3.69 22.40
N SER A 594 8.64 -2.42 22.73
CA SER A 594 9.59 -1.33 22.46
C SER A 594 10.83 -1.43 23.34
N VAL A 595 11.98 -1.06 22.77
CA VAL A 595 13.26 -1.03 23.47
C VAL A 595 13.42 0.32 24.14
N VAL A 596 13.26 0.38 25.45
CA VAL A 596 13.29 1.62 26.23
C VAL A 596 14.66 1.83 26.87
N LEU A 597 15.21 3.02 26.70
CA LEU A 597 16.42 3.50 27.36
C LEU A 597 16.07 4.34 28.59
N PHE A 598 16.86 4.22 29.65
CA PHE A 598 16.68 5.01 30.86
C PHE A 598 17.87 5.95 31.05
N LEU A 599 17.64 7.25 30.87
CA LEU A 599 18.63 8.29 31.14
C LEU A 599 18.42 8.86 32.55
N ALA A 600 19.48 8.96 33.35
CA ALA A 600 19.39 9.47 34.71
C ALA A 600 18.81 10.90 34.76
N GLY A 601 17.87 11.15 35.67
CA GLY A 601 17.21 12.46 35.80
C GLY A 601 16.21 12.81 34.69
N TRP A 602 15.95 11.90 33.73
CA TRP A 602 14.96 12.13 32.69
C TRP A 602 13.51 11.91 33.17
N ARG A 603 12.58 12.69 32.62
CA ARG A 603 11.16 12.71 33.04
C ARG A 603 10.49 11.36 32.75
N GLN A 604 9.59 10.92 33.64
CA GLN A 604 8.89 9.63 33.47
C GLN A 604 7.79 9.65 32.39
N GLU A 605 7.25 10.83 32.05
CA GLU A 605 6.14 11.01 31.11
C GLU A 605 6.54 10.74 29.64
N ASP A 606 7.82 10.93 29.31
CA ASP A 606 8.39 10.67 27.99
C ASP A 606 9.48 9.60 28.13
N GLN A 607 9.46 8.60 27.25
CA GLN A 607 10.43 7.51 27.22
C GLN A 607 11.32 7.64 25.99
N LEU A 608 12.58 7.25 26.14
CA LEU A 608 13.54 7.19 25.05
C LEU A 608 13.47 5.79 24.44
N VAL A 609 13.02 5.69 23.19
CA VAL A 609 12.79 4.41 22.53
C VAL A 609 13.76 4.23 21.37
N VAL A 610 14.43 3.10 21.31
CA VAL A 610 15.25 2.70 20.16
C VAL A 610 14.38 1.95 19.16
N SER A 611 14.38 2.39 17.92
CA SER A 611 13.66 1.76 16.81
C SER A 611 14.59 0.86 15.98
N HIS A 612 14.04 -0.23 15.46
CA HIS A 612 14.76 -1.11 14.53
C HIS A 612 14.83 -0.44 13.16
N THR A 613 16.04 -0.17 12.68
CA THR A 613 16.27 0.29 11.32
C THR A 613 16.16 -0.89 10.36
N LYS A 614 15.34 -0.79 9.30
CA LYS A 614 15.21 -1.88 8.31
C LYS A 614 16.57 -2.09 7.62
N CYS A 615 17.10 -3.30 7.72
CA CYS A 615 18.28 -3.76 6.97
C CYS A 615 17.80 -4.56 5.75
N ASN A 616 18.34 -4.25 4.57
CA ASN A 616 18.14 -5.04 3.36
C ASN A 616 19.51 -5.56 2.89
N PHE A 617 19.69 -6.87 3.01
CA PHE A 617 20.94 -7.55 2.65
C PHE A 617 21.19 -7.61 1.13
N GLU A 618 20.14 -7.63 0.29
CA GLU A 618 20.27 -7.67 -1.18
C GLU A 618 20.79 -6.34 -1.73
N ASN A 619 20.25 -5.23 -1.20
CA ASN A 619 20.59 -3.88 -1.65
C ASN A 619 21.76 -3.26 -0.87
N ALA A 620 22.30 -3.95 0.13
CA ALA A 620 23.33 -3.43 1.05
C ALA A 620 22.95 -2.07 1.68
N THR A 621 21.66 -1.88 1.98
CA THR A 621 21.13 -0.63 2.55
C THR A 621 20.57 -0.85 3.96
N GLY A 622 20.68 0.16 4.82
CA GLY A 622 20.12 0.16 6.17
C GLY A 622 21.17 -0.03 7.26
N CYS A 623 20.74 -0.39 8.46
CA CYS A 623 21.62 -0.59 9.61
C CYS A 623 21.40 -1.98 10.22
N TRP A 624 22.49 -2.73 10.39
CA TRP A 624 22.49 -4.07 10.94
C TRP A 624 22.57 -4.03 12.48
N SER A 625 21.67 -4.73 13.17
CA SER A 625 21.69 -4.85 14.64
C SER A 625 21.20 -6.24 15.09
N PRO A 626 22.10 -7.12 15.56
CA PRO A 626 21.75 -8.49 15.97
C PRO A 626 20.71 -8.57 17.09
N PHE A 627 20.62 -7.55 17.95
CA PHE A 627 19.69 -7.50 19.07
C PHE A 627 18.22 -7.70 18.63
N PHE A 628 17.84 -7.12 17.50
CA PHE A 628 16.46 -7.18 16.99
C PHE A 628 16.14 -8.48 16.24
N TRP A 629 17.13 -9.34 16.01
CA TRP A 629 16.99 -10.62 15.31
C TRP A 629 16.93 -11.82 16.27
N CYS A 630 17.11 -11.60 17.57
CA CYS A 630 16.85 -12.62 18.60
C CYS A 630 15.35 -12.83 18.79
N LYS A 631 14.86 -14.02 18.44
CA LYS A 631 13.46 -14.42 18.66
C LYS A 631 13.22 -14.81 20.12
N GLU A 632 12.04 -14.50 20.64
CA GLU A 632 11.61 -14.97 21.97
C GLU A 632 11.11 -16.42 21.86
N SER A 633 11.55 -17.30 22.77
CA SER A 633 11.05 -18.66 22.88
C SER A 633 9.58 -18.62 23.32
N LYS A 634 8.71 -19.34 22.60
CA LYS A 634 7.37 -19.68 23.10
C LYS A 634 7.52 -20.78 24.15
N ASP A 635 6.62 -20.87 25.12
CA ASP A 635 6.64 -21.85 26.24
C ASP A 635 6.43 -23.32 25.81
N ASP A 636 6.81 -23.69 24.58
CA ASP A 636 6.73 -25.04 24.06
C ASP A 636 8.00 -25.82 24.42
N LYS A 637 7.80 -27.01 24.97
CA LYS A 637 8.78 -27.84 25.71
C LYS A 637 9.97 -28.37 24.89
N GLU A 638 10.15 -27.96 23.63
CA GLU A 638 11.11 -28.54 22.70
C GLU A 638 12.39 -27.69 22.49
N GLU A 639 12.38 -26.38 22.75
CA GLU A 639 13.56 -25.52 22.57
C GLU A 639 14.05 -24.91 23.89
N LYS A 640 15.31 -25.21 24.29
CA LYS A 640 15.93 -24.58 25.47
C LYS A 640 16.54 -23.22 25.08
N PRO A 641 16.06 -22.09 25.64
CA PRO A 641 16.59 -20.77 25.28
C PRO A 641 18.03 -20.60 25.79
N ASN A 642 18.95 -20.33 24.86
CA ASN A 642 20.38 -20.14 25.13
C ASN A 642 20.78 -18.68 25.42
N MET A 643 19.87 -17.71 25.24
CA MET A 643 20.06 -16.28 25.51
C MET A 643 19.10 -15.76 26.60
N THR A 644 19.43 -14.63 27.23
CA THR A 644 18.62 -13.96 28.26
C THR A 644 18.63 -12.45 28.10
N LYS A 645 17.51 -11.79 28.41
CA LYS A 645 17.46 -10.33 28.57
C LYS A 645 18.18 -9.91 29.85
N ALA A 646 18.93 -8.82 29.78
CA ALA A 646 19.63 -8.19 30.90
C ALA A 646 19.73 -6.68 30.64
N THR A 647 20.34 -5.93 31.56
CA THR A 647 20.58 -4.48 31.40
C THR A 647 22.06 -4.16 31.55
N VAL A 648 22.55 -3.20 30.77
CA VAL A 648 23.89 -2.63 30.86
C VAL A 648 23.76 -1.14 31.17
N LYS A 649 24.48 -0.69 32.18
CA LYS A 649 24.62 0.73 32.50
C LYS A 649 25.92 1.25 31.89
N TYR A 650 25.84 2.39 31.22
CA TYR A 650 26.97 3.13 30.69
C TYR A 650 26.77 4.61 30.99
N ASP A 651 27.64 5.16 31.84
CA ASP A 651 27.50 6.51 32.39
C ASP A 651 26.09 6.76 32.98
N GLU A 652 25.36 7.74 32.46
CA GLU A 652 23.99 8.07 32.87
C GLU A 652 22.90 7.24 32.17
N LEU A 653 23.25 6.41 31.18
CA LEU A 653 22.32 5.65 30.36
C LEU A 653 22.25 4.18 30.80
N THR A 654 21.05 3.67 31.07
CA THR A 654 20.80 2.24 31.26
C THR A 654 20.05 1.69 30.06
N MET A 655 20.61 0.66 29.44
CA MET A 655 20.16 0.06 28.19
C MET A 655 19.79 -1.41 28.41
N PRO A 656 18.72 -1.91 27.79
CA PRO A 656 18.47 -3.35 27.70
C PRO A 656 19.51 -4.00 26.78
N CYS A 657 19.84 -5.26 27.06
CA CYS A 657 20.76 -6.08 26.26
C CYS A 657 20.32 -7.54 26.29
N ILE A 658 20.84 -8.35 25.36
CA ILE A 658 20.64 -9.80 25.33
C ILE A 658 21.99 -10.48 25.50
N LYS A 659 22.11 -11.41 26.46
CA LYS A 659 23.36 -12.12 26.77
C LYS A 659 23.20 -13.63 26.70
N ASN A 660 24.23 -14.35 26.31
CA ASN A 660 24.21 -15.81 26.32
C ASN A 660 24.25 -16.39 27.74
N LYS A 661 23.35 -17.34 28.04
CA LYS A 661 23.24 -18.01 29.35
C LYS A 661 24.30 -19.08 29.56
N GLU A 662 24.75 -19.71 28.48
CA GLU A 662 25.68 -20.83 28.47
C GLU A 662 26.74 -20.61 27.38
N LYS A 663 27.80 -21.44 27.37
CA LYS A 663 28.81 -21.39 26.31
C LYS A 663 28.13 -21.68 24.97
N VAL A 664 28.22 -20.75 24.02
CA VAL A 664 27.78 -20.98 22.65
C VAL A 664 28.95 -21.64 21.94
N SER A 665 28.78 -22.90 21.55
CA SER A 665 29.78 -23.64 20.76
C SER A 665 29.17 -23.94 19.40
N LEU A 666 29.96 -23.88 18.33
CA LEU A 666 29.54 -24.25 16.97
C LEU A 666 29.01 -25.70 16.95
N GLN A 667 27.69 -25.87 17.02
CA GLN A 667 26.98 -27.13 16.81
C GLN A 667 26.25 -27.06 15.47
N ARG A 668 26.47 -28.04 14.59
CA ARG A 668 25.88 -28.08 13.24
C ARG A 668 24.84 -29.20 13.12
N ALA A 669 23.65 -28.81 12.69
CA ALA A 669 22.81 -29.59 11.79
C ALA A 669 22.67 -28.78 10.49
N GLY A 670 23.06 -29.36 9.34
CA GLY A 670 22.95 -28.73 8.01
C GLY A 670 24.03 -27.67 7.76
N MET A 671 24.93 -27.91 6.82
CA MET A 671 26.07 -27.02 6.55
C MET A 671 25.75 -25.90 5.57
N ASP A 672 26.10 -24.67 5.95
CA ASP A 672 26.38 -23.55 5.05
C ASP A 672 27.73 -23.76 4.30
N PRO A 673 27.76 -23.62 2.95
CA PRO A 673 28.96 -23.56 2.11
C PRO A 673 30.10 -22.67 2.62
N SER A 674 29.78 -21.56 3.30
CA SER A 674 30.75 -20.55 3.77
C SER A 674 31.71 -21.03 4.87
N LEU A 675 31.40 -22.17 5.48
CA LEU A 675 32.10 -22.77 6.63
C LEU A 675 32.94 -23.99 6.23
N VAL A 676 32.97 -24.34 4.94
CA VAL A 676 33.94 -25.31 4.41
C VAL A 676 35.30 -24.60 4.35
N PRO A 677 36.33 -25.08 5.06
CA PRO A 677 37.67 -24.53 4.96
C PRO A 677 38.09 -24.38 3.49
N THR A 678 38.57 -23.21 3.09
CA THR A 678 38.90 -22.90 1.68
C THR A 678 39.88 -23.90 1.06
N ASN A 679 40.72 -24.57 1.86
CA ASN A 679 41.61 -25.63 1.42
C ASN A 679 40.89 -26.90 0.91
N LEU A 680 39.63 -27.11 1.32
CA LEU A 680 38.76 -28.19 0.88
C LEU A 680 37.88 -27.83 -0.31
N LEU A 681 37.86 -26.57 -0.77
CA LEU A 681 37.10 -26.16 -1.94
C LEU A 681 38.00 -26.12 -3.19
N VAL A 682 37.43 -26.49 -4.34
CA VAL A 682 38.03 -26.33 -5.68
C VAL A 682 37.00 -25.67 -6.59
N LYS A 683 37.46 -24.81 -7.49
CA LYS A 683 36.62 -24.21 -8.53
C LYS A 683 37.00 -24.79 -9.88
N ASP A 684 36.00 -25.03 -10.73
CA ASP A 684 36.22 -25.31 -12.15
C ASP A 684 36.39 -24.03 -12.97
N SER A 685 36.62 -24.16 -14.27
CA SER A 685 36.78 -23.06 -15.23
C SER A 685 35.56 -22.13 -15.32
N GLY A 686 34.37 -22.64 -14.96
CA GLY A 686 33.10 -21.90 -14.91
C GLY A 686 32.83 -21.23 -13.56
N GLY A 687 33.68 -21.43 -12.56
CA GLY A 687 33.53 -20.88 -11.21
C GLY A 687 32.61 -21.68 -10.28
N GLN A 688 32.17 -22.88 -10.68
CA GLN A 688 31.38 -23.79 -9.85
C GLN A 688 32.29 -24.43 -8.77
N GLU A 689 31.78 -24.51 -7.54
CA GLU A 689 32.53 -25.02 -6.40
C GLU A 689 32.33 -26.53 -6.17
N TYR A 690 33.41 -27.20 -5.78
CA TYR A 690 33.50 -28.63 -5.48
C TYR A 690 34.19 -28.85 -4.13
N LEU A 691 33.69 -29.80 -3.34
CA LEU A 691 34.24 -30.22 -2.06
C LEU A 691 35.23 -31.38 -2.23
N LYS A 692 36.46 -31.21 -1.72
CA LYS A 692 37.46 -32.28 -1.57
C LYS A 692 37.08 -33.16 -0.38
N VAL A 693 36.73 -34.41 -0.64
CA VAL A 693 36.50 -35.42 0.40
C VAL A 693 37.85 -35.93 0.90
N GLN A 694 38.47 -35.15 1.81
CA GLN A 694 39.76 -35.49 2.41
C GLN A 694 39.56 -36.40 3.64
N PRO A 695 40.00 -37.68 3.60
CA PRO A 695 39.67 -38.68 4.61
C PRO A 695 40.34 -38.47 5.98
N SER A 696 41.31 -37.57 6.09
CA SER A 696 41.98 -37.22 7.33
C SER A 696 41.52 -35.89 7.91
N HIS A 697 40.63 -35.17 7.22
CA HIS A 697 40.20 -33.85 7.65
C HIS A 697 39.08 -33.97 8.71
N PRO A 698 39.24 -33.39 9.92
CA PRO A 698 38.30 -33.57 11.02
C PRO A 698 36.84 -33.25 10.66
N MET A 699 36.63 -32.22 9.83
CA MET A 699 35.29 -31.84 9.35
C MET A 699 34.66 -32.95 8.49
N ILE A 700 35.37 -33.51 7.51
CA ILE A 700 34.85 -34.58 6.64
C ILE A 700 34.54 -35.83 7.46
N VAL A 701 35.43 -36.21 8.37
CA VAL A 701 35.23 -37.38 9.23
C VAL A 701 34.03 -37.17 10.15
N LYS A 702 33.86 -35.97 10.70
CA LYS A 702 32.70 -35.63 11.53
C LYS A 702 31.38 -35.73 10.75
N LEU A 703 31.36 -35.24 9.50
CA LEU A 703 30.15 -35.29 8.67
C LEU A 703 29.72 -36.71 8.32
N VAL A 704 30.68 -37.57 8.00
CA VAL A 704 30.43 -38.99 7.71
C VAL A 704 30.01 -39.77 8.96
N CYS A 705 30.43 -39.32 10.16
CA CYS A 705 30.13 -40.00 11.43
C CYS A 705 28.93 -39.39 12.17
N LYS A 706 28.01 -38.71 11.48
CA LYS A 706 26.86 -38.00 12.08
C LYS A 706 26.05 -38.88 13.05
N ASP A 707 25.82 -40.14 12.69
CA ASP A 707 25.03 -41.08 13.50
C ASP A 707 25.87 -41.81 14.58
N GLU A 708 27.19 -41.61 14.58
CA GLU A 708 28.16 -42.29 15.46
C GLU A 708 29.12 -41.26 16.10
N GLU A 709 28.60 -40.08 16.47
CA GLU A 709 29.40 -38.94 16.96
C GLU A 709 30.22 -39.29 18.22
N GLU A 710 29.71 -40.18 19.07
CA GLU A 710 30.44 -40.65 20.24
C GLU A 710 31.77 -41.34 19.91
N ILE A 711 31.83 -42.06 18.79
CA ILE A 711 33.03 -42.81 18.37
C ILE A 711 34.06 -41.82 17.83
N PHE A 712 33.62 -40.83 17.06
CA PHE A 712 34.49 -39.74 16.59
C PHE A 712 35.13 -38.99 17.76
N GLN A 713 34.36 -38.63 18.79
CA GLN A 713 34.86 -37.90 19.97
C GLN A 713 35.87 -38.71 20.80
N LYS A 714 35.69 -40.03 20.87
CA LYS A 714 36.60 -40.94 21.60
C LYS A 714 37.89 -41.25 20.82
N THR A 715 37.91 -40.98 19.51
CA THR A 715 38.97 -41.41 18.61
C THR A 715 39.96 -40.29 18.30
N LYS A 716 41.18 -40.37 18.88
CA LYS A 716 42.25 -39.39 18.64
C LYS A 716 42.77 -39.51 17.20
N ASN A 717 42.74 -38.41 16.45
CA ASN A 717 43.14 -38.32 15.03
C ASN A 717 42.29 -39.20 14.09
N ALA A 718 40.97 -39.09 14.19
CA ALA A 718 40.04 -39.87 13.39
C ALA A 718 40.29 -39.74 11.87
N SER A 719 40.32 -40.86 11.13
CA SER A 719 40.54 -40.88 9.69
C SER A 719 39.76 -42.00 8.99
N LEU A 720 39.17 -41.67 7.84
CA LEU A 720 38.51 -42.59 6.93
C LEU A 720 39.47 -43.20 5.89
N SER A 721 40.79 -43.02 6.03
CA SER A 721 41.76 -43.53 5.06
C SER A 721 41.75 -45.05 4.94
N GLY A 722 41.28 -45.76 5.97
CA GLY A 722 41.08 -47.21 5.99
C GLY A 722 39.72 -47.69 5.45
N SER A 723 38.78 -46.79 5.10
CA SER A 723 37.43 -47.14 4.65
C SER A 723 37.47 -47.91 3.33
N GLU A 724 36.79 -49.06 3.30
CA GLU A 724 36.60 -49.87 2.10
C GLU A 724 35.58 -49.21 1.15
N GLN A 725 34.58 -48.49 1.68
CA GLN A 725 33.64 -47.72 0.87
C GLN A 725 34.36 -46.57 0.15
N LEU A 726 35.26 -45.86 0.82
CA LEU A 726 36.05 -44.83 0.16
C LEU A 726 36.94 -45.40 -0.96
N LYS A 727 37.53 -46.60 -0.77
CA LYS A 727 38.31 -47.28 -1.81
C LYS A 727 37.44 -47.66 -3.00
N LYS A 728 36.23 -48.19 -2.75
CA LYS A 728 35.25 -48.54 -3.80
C LYS A 728 34.86 -47.30 -4.61
N LEU A 729 34.54 -46.20 -3.94
CA LEU A 729 34.14 -44.95 -4.59
C LEU A 729 35.24 -44.41 -5.50
N LYS A 730 36.51 -44.46 -5.05
CA LYS A 730 37.67 -44.08 -5.88
C LYS A 730 37.84 -44.99 -7.10
N ALA A 731 37.66 -46.29 -6.93
CA ALA A 731 37.77 -47.24 -8.03
C ALA A 731 36.64 -47.06 -9.06
N GLN A 732 35.41 -46.76 -8.62
CA GLN A 732 34.29 -46.45 -9.50
C GLN A 732 34.56 -45.17 -10.31
N LEU A 733 35.03 -44.10 -9.66
CA LEU A 733 35.41 -42.86 -10.33
C LEU A 733 36.50 -43.10 -11.39
N GLN A 734 37.54 -43.87 -11.06
CA GLN A 734 38.58 -44.25 -12.02
C GLN A 734 38.02 -45.02 -13.22
N SER A 735 37.11 -45.96 -12.99
CA SER A 735 36.48 -46.72 -14.08
C SER A 735 35.58 -45.85 -14.97
N VAL A 736 34.86 -44.88 -14.41
CA VAL A 736 34.01 -43.96 -15.17
C VAL A 736 34.88 -43.05 -16.04
N ILE A 737 35.94 -42.46 -15.47
CA ILE A 737 36.88 -41.62 -16.22
C ILE A 737 37.53 -42.41 -17.37
N HIS A 738 37.88 -43.68 -17.15
CA HIS A 738 38.46 -44.51 -18.21
C HIS A 738 37.47 -44.75 -19.37
N LYS A 739 36.21 -45.06 -19.05
CA LYS A 739 35.16 -45.27 -20.07
C LYS A 739 34.84 -44.00 -20.87
N GLU A 740 34.77 -42.86 -20.19
CA GLU A 740 34.56 -41.55 -20.84
C GLU A 740 35.74 -41.19 -21.75
N LEU A 741 36.97 -41.43 -21.30
CA LEU A 741 38.17 -41.18 -22.11
C LEU A 741 38.23 -42.10 -23.34
N ASP A 742 37.94 -43.39 -23.19
CA ASP A 742 37.90 -44.34 -24.30
C ASP A 742 36.82 -43.94 -25.32
N SER A 743 35.66 -43.45 -24.85
CA SER A 743 34.57 -42.95 -25.71
C SER A 743 34.95 -41.65 -26.42
N TYR A 744 35.69 -40.76 -25.74
CA TYR A 744 36.21 -39.52 -26.32
C TYR A 744 37.24 -39.80 -27.42
N GLU A 745 38.18 -40.73 -27.19
CA GLU A 745 39.21 -41.13 -28.15
C GLU A 745 38.59 -41.85 -29.37
N ALA A 746 37.62 -42.73 -29.17
CA ALA A 746 36.90 -43.40 -30.25
C ALA A 746 36.13 -42.44 -31.17
N ASN A 747 35.72 -41.28 -30.66
CA ASN A 747 35.06 -40.23 -31.44
C ASN A 747 36.05 -39.31 -32.19
N GLN A 748 37.32 -39.22 -31.76
CA GLN A 748 38.36 -38.45 -32.46
C GLN A 748 39.04 -39.24 -33.59
N ASP A 749 39.12 -40.56 -33.48
CA ASP A 749 39.80 -41.45 -34.45
C ASP A 749 38.91 -41.89 -35.64
N GLN A 750 37.92 -41.09 -36.08
CA GLN A 750 37.34 -41.27 -37.42
C GLN A 750 38.29 -40.70 -38.48
N PRO A 751 38.98 -41.53 -39.29
CA PRO A 751 39.95 -41.03 -40.26
C PRO A 751 39.22 -40.57 -41.53
N LEU A 752 39.48 -39.33 -41.96
CA LEU A 752 38.91 -38.80 -43.21
C LEU A 752 39.59 -39.36 -44.47
N PHE A 753 40.80 -39.95 -44.41
CA PHE A 753 41.45 -40.66 -45.53
C PHE A 753 42.45 -41.74 -45.02
N GLY A 754 42.62 -42.81 -45.79
CA GLY A 754 43.11 -44.13 -45.33
C GLY A 754 44.61 -44.48 -45.44
N ASP A 755 44.82 -45.76 -45.10
CA ASP A 755 45.98 -46.66 -45.20
C ASP A 755 47.21 -46.47 -44.29
N GLY A 756 47.47 -47.53 -43.48
CA GLY A 756 48.77 -47.83 -42.89
C GLY A 756 48.71 -48.55 -41.54
N GLN A 757 48.93 -49.87 -41.53
CA GLN A 757 49.29 -50.70 -40.36
C GLN A 757 50.40 -50.00 -39.53
N GLN A 758 50.48 -50.00 -38.19
CA GLN A 758 50.52 -51.10 -37.20
C GLN A 758 50.88 -50.44 -35.82
N PRO A 759 51.11 -51.17 -34.72
CA PRO A 759 50.18 -51.69 -33.72
C PRO A 759 50.22 -50.95 -32.36
N ALA A 760 49.34 -51.39 -31.45
CA ALA A 760 49.15 -51.00 -30.06
C ALA A 760 50.43 -50.62 -29.27
N ASN A 761 50.42 -49.42 -28.68
CA ASN A 761 51.22 -49.12 -27.49
C ASN A 761 50.28 -48.89 -26.30
N LYS A 762 50.04 -49.96 -25.54
CA LYS A 762 49.50 -49.89 -24.17
C LYS A 762 50.53 -49.17 -23.28
N SER A 763 50.49 -47.84 -23.20
CA SER A 763 51.24 -47.12 -22.18
C SER A 763 50.53 -47.27 -20.83
N LYS A 764 51.12 -48.11 -20.00
CA LYS A 764 50.73 -48.45 -18.62
C LYS A 764 50.43 -47.20 -17.77
N GLY A 765 49.15 -46.98 -17.48
CA GLY A 765 48.60 -46.63 -16.15
C GLY A 765 49.14 -45.43 -15.35
N LYS A 766 49.95 -44.52 -15.91
CA LYS A 766 50.63 -43.46 -15.13
C LYS A 766 50.31 -42.01 -15.49
N PHE A 767 49.40 -41.78 -16.45
CA PHE A 767 49.00 -40.44 -16.88
C PHE A 767 47.51 -40.33 -17.26
N ILE A 768 46.66 -41.25 -16.82
CA ILE A 768 45.25 -41.31 -17.28
C ILE A 768 44.48 -40.08 -16.81
N MET A 769 44.64 -39.66 -15.55
CA MET A 769 43.95 -38.46 -15.04
C MET A 769 44.46 -37.18 -15.70
N ALA A 770 45.76 -37.12 -16.00
CA ALA A 770 46.38 -35.99 -16.70
C ALA A 770 45.88 -35.87 -18.15
N LYS A 771 45.61 -37.00 -18.82
CA LYS A 771 45.01 -37.01 -20.16
C LYS A 771 43.52 -36.67 -20.10
N ALA A 772 42.76 -37.27 -19.18
CA ALA A 772 41.32 -37.03 -19.03
C ALA A 772 40.98 -35.57 -18.70
N SER A 773 41.73 -34.94 -17.79
CA SER A 773 41.55 -33.53 -17.41
C SER A 773 41.83 -32.52 -18.54
N GLN A 774 42.47 -32.95 -19.64
CA GLN A 774 42.61 -32.14 -20.86
C GLN A 774 41.43 -32.31 -21.82
N CYS A 775 40.69 -33.41 -21.71
CA CYS A 775 39.58 -33.75 -22.61
C CYS A 775 38.24 -33.26 -22.06
N PHE A 776 38.01 -33.39 -20.76
CA PHE A 776 36.78 -33.00 -20.07
C PHE A 776 37.07 -32.66 -18.61
N GLU A 777 36.30 -31.71 -18.06
CA GLU A 777 36.54 -31.15 -16.73
C GLU A 777 35.78 -31.92 -15.63
N THR A 778 34.62 -32.50 -15.95
CA THR A 778 33.75 -33.21 -15.00
C THR A 778 33.30 -34.57 -15.52
N VAL A 779 32.93 -35.46 -14.61
CA VAL A 779 32.31 -36.77 -14.89
C VAL A 779 31.15 -37.02 -13.93
N VAL A 780 30.16 -37.81 -14.37
CA VAL A 780 29.00 -38.18 -13.55
C VAL A 780 29.21 -39.58 -12.98
N LEU A 781 29.12 -39.70 -11.66
CA LEU A 781 29.27 -40.93 -10.90
C LEU A 781 27.94 -41.31 -10.27
N ASP A 782 27.42 -42.51 -10.55
CA ASP A 782 26.24 -43.04 -9.85
C ASP A 782 26.63 -43.58 -8.47
N VAL A 783 26.10 -42.95 -7.42
CA VAL A 783 26.25 -43.36 -6.02
C VAL A 783 24.87 -43.72 -5.47
N GLU A 784 24.58 -45.02 -5.45
CA GLU A 784 23.34 -45.61 -4.92
C GLU A 784 22.03 -45.05 -5.53
N GLY A 785 22.05 -44.72 -6.83
CA GLY A 785 20.90 -44.18 -7.56
C GLY A 785 20.90 -42.66 -7.68
N THR A 786 21.89 -41.98 -7.09
CA THR A 786 22.08 -40.53 -7.20
C THR A 786 23.23 -40.24 -8.16
N ASN A 787 22.98 -39.42 -9.18
CA ASN A 787 23.98 -38.94 -10.12
C ASN A 787 24.82 -37.82 -9.49
N VAL A 788 26.04 -38.16 -9.08
CA VAL A 788 26.99 -37.26 -8.41
C VAL A 788 27.97 -36.70 -9.43
N VAL A 789 28.01 -35.37 -9.57
CA VAL A 789 28.97 -34.70 -10.46
C VAL A 789 30.32 -34.55 -9.75
N CYS A 790 31.37 -35.10 -10.36
CA CYS A 790 32.73 -35.10 -9.85
C CYS A 790 33.67 -34.33 -10.78
N LEU A 791 34.56 -33.53 -10.20
CA LEU A 791 35.64 -32.88 -10.94
C LEU A 791 36.76 -33.88 -11.23
N VAL A 792 37.25 -33.91 -12.47
CA VAL A 792 38.34 -34.81 -12.87
C VAL A 792 39.65 -34.38 -12.19
N PRO A 793 40.36 -35.28 -11.50
CA PRO A 793 41.64 -34.95 -10.89
C PRO A 793 42.66 -34.47 -11.94
N PRO A 794 43.43 -33.39 -11.66
CA PRO A 794 44.38 -32.85 -12.64
C PRO A 794 45.60 -33.77 -12.88
N ASN A 795 45.86 -34.71 -11.96
CA ASN A 795 46.91 -35.72 -12.12
C ASN A 795 46.69 -36.91 -11.17
N ASP A 796 47.39 -38.01 -11.42
CA ASP A 796 47.31 -39.25 -10.64
C ASP A 796 47.83 -39.11 -9.19
N LYS A 797 48.40 -37.95 -8.80
CA LYS A 797 48.81 -37.68 -7.40
C LYS A 797 47.67 -37.13 -6.55
N PHE A 798 46.60 -36.61 -7.16
CA PHE A 798 45.39 -36.21 -6.43
C PHE A 798 44.62 -37.46 -6.03
N GLN A 799 44.58 -37.73 -4.72
CA GLN A 799 43.95 -38.93 -4.18
C GLN A 799 42.55 -38.63 -3.62
N GLU A 800 42.13 -37.37 -3.56
CA GLU A 800 40.81 -36.96 -3.08
C GLU A 800 39.75 -36.98 -4.18
N ILE A 801 38.50 -37.27 -3.79
CA ILE A 801 37.33 -37.14 -4.66
C ILE A 801 36.80 -35.70 -4.50
N MET A 802 36.50 -35.04 -5.61
CA MET A 802 36.03 -33.65 -5.65
C MET A 802 34.58 -33.63 -6.15
N ILE A 803 33.65 -33.32 -5.27
CA ILE A 803 32.21 -33.48 -5.51
C ILE A 803 31.56 -32.11 -5.60
N GLN A 804 30.69 -31.90 -6.58
CA GLN A 804 30.00 -30.62 -6.73
C GLN A 804 29.30 -30.24 -5.41
N LEU A 805 29.42 -28.97 -5.02
CA LEU A 805 28.86 -28.46 -3.77
C LEU A 805 27.32 -28.35 -3.88
N ASN A 806 26.65 -29.49 -3.84
CA ASN A 806 25.21 -29.67 -3.93
C ASN A 806 24.75 -30.59 -2.79
N GLU A 807 23.64 -30.24 -2.15
CA GLU A 807 23.14 -30.90 -0.93
C GLU A 807 22.85 -32.40 -1.15
N ASP A 808 22.07 -32.74 -2.17
CA ASP A 808 21.66 -34.11 -2.47
C ASP A 808 22.87 -35.00 -2.85
N MET A 809 23.83 -34.44 -3.59
CA MET A 809 25.03 -35.15 -4.02
C MET A 809 25.99 -35.43 -2.85
N LEU A 810 26.17 -34.45 -1.95
CA LEU A 810 27.02 -34.59 -0.78
C LEU A 810 26.41 -35.56 0.24
N GLU A 811 25.10 -35.50 0.45
CA GLU A 811 24.38 -36.40 1.34
C GLU A 811 24.47 -37.86 0.84
N ALA A 812 24.27 -38.11 -0.45
CA ALA A 812 24.41 -39.44 -1.04
C ALA A 812 25.80 -40.04 -0.78
N VAL A 813 26.85 -39.24 -0.94
CA VAL A 813 28.24 -39.69 -0.76
C VAL A 813 28.57 -39.89 0.72
N PHE A 814 28.13 -39.00 1.61
CA PHE A 814 28.38 -39.15 3.04
C PHE A 814 27.62 -40.34 3.62
N ASN A 815 26.38 -40.58 3.19
CA ASN A 815 25.62 -41.76 3.59
C ASN A 815 26.27 -43.05 3.08
N PHE A 816 26.83 -43.04 1.87
CA PHE A 816 27.60 -44.18 1.35
C PHE A 816 28.84 -44.47 2.20
N LEU A 817 29.59 -43.43 2.59
CA LEU A 817 30.78 -43.56 3.44
C LEU A 817 30.45 -43.89 4.91
N ALA A 818 29.27 -43.49 5.40
CA ALA A 818 28.84 -43.76 6.76
C ALA A 818 28.67 -45.27 7.03
N LYS A 819 28.43 -46.08 5.99
CA LYS A 819 28.19 -47.53 6.11
C LYS A 819 29.33 -48.31 6.74
N ASP A 820 30.57 -47.85 6.60
CA ASP A 820 31.75 -48.50 7.20
C ASP A 820 32.53 -47.60 8.17
N CYS A 821 32.03 -46.40 8.46
CA CYS A 821 32.75 -45.39 9.25
C CYS A 821 33.02 -45.87 10.68
N LYS A 822 32.03 -46.49 11.34
CA LYS A 822 32.15 -47.09 12.68
C LYS A 822 33.28 -48.11 12.75
N SER A 823 33.20 -49.13 11.90
CA SER A 823 34.21 -50.20 11.84
C SER A 823 35.60 -49.69 11.45
N THR A 824 35.67 -48.65 10.63
CA THR A 824 36.94 -48.04 10.21
C THR A 824 37.61 -47.32 11.38
N LEU A 825 36.84 -46.56 12.16
CA LEU A 825 37.37 -45.79 13.30
C LEU A 825 37.74 -46.69 14.49
N GLU A 826 36.99 -47.76 14.75
CA GLU A 826 37.27 -48.72 15.81
C GLU A 826 38.54 -49.55 15.53
N ASN A 827 38.82 -49.86 14.26
CA ASN A 827 39.98 -50.66 13.85
C ASN A 827 41.26 -49.84 13.61
N MET A 828 41.27 -48.54 13.88
CA MET A 828 42.49 -47.73 13.73
C MET A 828 43.54 -48.09 14.78
N ALA A 829 44.59 -48.80 14.35
CA ALA A 829 45.79 -48.99 15.15
C ALA A 829 46.36 -47.63 15.58
N LYS A 830 46.64 -47.46 16.89
CA LYS A 830 47.22 -46.26 17.51
C LYS A 830 48.53 -45.85 16.81
N ARG A 831 48.46 -45.07 15.73
CA ARG A 831 49.63 -44.46 15.09
C ARG A 831 50.11 -43.29 15.94
N GLY A 832 51.18 -43.53 16.71
CA GLY A 832 51.91 -42.48 17.42
C GLY A 832 52.59 -41.54 16.41
N TYR A 833 52.27 -40.25 16.48
CA TYR A 833 52.92 -39.21 15.68
C TYR A 833 54.35 -38.96 16.20
N LYS A 834 55.39 -39.39 15.47
CA LYS A 834 56.77 -38.95 15.73
C LYS A 834 57.01 -37.63 14.99
N ARG A 835 57.02 -36.52 15.73
CA ARG A 835 57.42 -35.20 15.21
C ARG A 835 58.93 -35.25 14.91
N LYS A 836 59.33 -35.06 13.64
CA LYS A 836 60.73 -34.82 13.26
C LYS A 836 61.19 -33.54 13.97
N GLN A 837 62.20 -33.65 14.83
CA GLN A 837 62.97 -32.49 15.27
C GLN A 837 63.65 -31.88 14.05
N VAL A 838 63.31 -30.63 13.72
CA VAL A 838 64.11 -29.80 12.83
C VAL A 838 65.07 -29.05 13.76
N GLY A 839 66.36 -29.23 13.50
CA GLY A 839 67.45 -28.67 14.29
C GLY A 839 67.38 -27.15 14.36
N GLY A 840 67.81 -26.64 15.51
CA GLY A 840 68.16 -25.23 15.63
C GLY A 840 69.45 -24.95 14.88
N GLU A 841 69.55 -23.73 14.39
CA GLU A 841 70.74 -22.92 14.25
C GLU A 841 70.26 -21.45 14.31
N ASP A 842 71.13 -20.61 14.87
CA ASP A 842 70.89 -19.29 15.47
C ASP A 842 70.16 -18.23 14.62
#